data_AF-A0A2N9INZ6-F1
#
_entry.id   AF-A0A2N9INZ6-F1
#
_cell.length_a   1.000
_cell.length_b   1.000
_cell.length_c   1.000
_cell.angle_alpha   90.00
_cell.angle_beta   90.00
_cell.angle_gamma   90.00
#
_symmetry.space_group_name_H-M   'P 1'
#
loop_
_entity.id
_entity.type
_entity.pdbx_description
1 polymer ?
#
loop_
_entity_poly.entity_id
_entity_poly.type
_entity_poly.pdbx_seq_one_letter_code
_entity_poly.pdbx_strand_id
1 'polypeptide(L)'
;MLLSFVADNHNALAVASLWAPVVAIYLLDIYLFYTILSAVWGFLLGARDRLGEIRSLEALHKLFEQFPGAFMNTLHVPLPNRTRHSSSSQDVEKNKFDAARFAPFWNEIIKNLREEDYIANFEMELLSMPKNSGNLPMVQLPLFLLASKVFLAKDIAVESRDSQEELWERISRDEYMKYAVQECHHTIKHILTEILDGEGRTWVKQIYADIDKSIENRSIHVDFQLSKLPIVISRVTALMGILKEVETPLLEKGAVEAVQDLYDVVRHDVLSINKRDNIETWKQLSEAWTAGRLFANLKWPKDAELRALVKRLYSLLTIKDSAANIPKNLEARRRLEFFANSLFMAMPKTRPVREMLSFSVFTPYYSETVLYSVAELQKKNEDGISILFYLQKIYPGEGGTVLEVFSFSSGGLGWNPHFWRSFQDWELEAVDSFFDLLYSYLLQGNGLVVICVYSLVLLGHIEDIDPVVCCGPFGRTGILRPWKVSLQLMLIESCVFFKEGTQLGMENFLARIGRDENTLDQEILKSTNVNDTLELRFWASYRGQTLARTVRGMMYYRKALMLQTYLERITSEDLEAAVSVNDATETQGFELSPAARAQADLKFTYVVTCQIYGRQKEEQKPEAADIALLMQRNEALRVAFIDDVENLKDGKAHTEFYSKLVKADINGKDKEIYSIKLPGNPKLGEGKPENQNHAIIFTRGNAVQTIDMNQDNYFEEALKVRNLLEEFHSDHGIRPPTILGVREHVFTGSVSSLAFIHVESGG
;
A
#
# COMPACT_ATOMS: atom_id res chain seq x y z
N MET A 1 15.88 22.86 55.73
CA MET A 1 17.31 23.23 55.56
C MET A 1 17.49 24.35 54.52
N LEU A 2 16.97 24.22 53.29
CA LEU A 2 16.96 25.33 52.30
C LEU A 2 16.11 26.54 52.75
N LEU A 3 14.91 26.29 53.28
CA LEU A 3 14.00 27.34 53.78
C LEU A 3 14.54 28.10 55.01
N SER A 4 15.41 27.49 55.81
CA SER A 4 16.07 28.15 56.96
C SER A 4 17.32 28.94 56.55
N PHE A 5 17.89 28.70 55.37
CA PHE A 5 19.06 29.43 54.84
C PHE A 5 18.66 30.78 54.22
N VAL A 6 17.40 30.92 53.79
CA VAL A 6 16.89 32.10 53.09
C VAL A 6 16.37 33.18 54.06
N ALA A 7 15.97 32.81 55.28
CA ALA A 7 15.29 33.71 56.20
C ALA A 7 16.18 34.82 56.79
N ASP A 8 17.49 34.58 56.96
CA ASP A 8 18.42 35.53 57.62
C ASP A 8 19.60 35.99 56.74
N ASN A 9 19.68 35.57 55.47
CA ASN A 9 20.85 35.82 54.63
C ASN A 9 20.59 36.87 53.54
N HIS A 10 21.09 38.10 53.74
CA HIS A 10 20.90 39.23 52.83
C HIS A 10 21.54 39.03 51.43
N ASN A 11 22.42 38.03 51.30
CA ASN A 11 23.11 37.69 50.05
C ASN A 11 22.51 36.47 49.33
N ALA A 12 21.40 35.90 49.82
CA ALA A 12 20.80 34.69 49.24
C ALA A 12 20.46 34.84 47.75
N LEU A 13 20.02 36.03 47.34
CA LEU A 13 19.70 36.34 45.94
C LEU A 13 20.97 36.36 45.07
N ALA A 14 22.09 36.91 45.56
CA ALA A 14 23.37 36.91 44.85
C ALA A 14 23.94 35.49 44.71
N VAL A 15 23.83 34.66 45.75
CA VAL A 15 24.24 33.24 45.69
C VAL A 15 23.36 32.47 44.70
N ALA A 16 22.04 32.71 44.69
CA ALA A 16 21.15 32.11 43.71
C ALA A 16 21.50 32.53 42.28
N SER A 17 21.79 33.82 42.03
CA SER A 17 22.22 34.32 40.72
C SER A 17 23.55 33.73 40.26
N LEU A 18 24.47 33.44 41.17
CA LEU A 18 25.77 32.83 40.86
C LEU A 18 25.63 31.34 40.49
N TRP A 19 24.76 30.61 41.20
CA TRP A 19 24.58 29.17 41.00
C TRP A 19 23.51 28.82 39.96
N ALA A 20 22.57 29.72 39.65
CA ALA A 20 21.51 29.47 38.68
C ALA A 20 22.04 29.07 37.28
N PRO A 21 23.08 29.73 36.71
CA PRO A 21 23.67 29.29 35.45
C PRO A 21 24.27 27.88 35.53
N VAL A 22 24.95 27.55 36.63
CA VAL A 22 25.57 26.24 36.85
C VAL A 22 24.50 25.14 36.95
N VAL A 23 23.42 25.40 37.69
CA VAL A 23 22.28 24.48 37.79
C VAL A 23 21.57 24.34 36.44
N ALA A 24 21.41 25.43 35.68
CA ALA A 24 20.80 25.39 34.35
C ALA A 24 21.63 24.56 33.35
N ILE A 25 22.96 24.72 33.36
CA ILE A 25 23.87 23.89 32.55
C ILE A 25 23.77 22.42 32.97
N TYR A 26 23.75 22.13 34.27
CA TYR A 26 23.61 20.75 34.76
C TYR A 26 22.28 20.10 34.34
N LEU A 27 21.17 20.86 34.36
CA LEU A 27 19.87 20.39 33.87
C LEU A 27 19.88 20.18 32.35
N LEU A 28 20.55 21.07 31.59
CA LEU A 28 20.73 20.92 30.15
C LEU A 28 21.57 19.68 29.83
N ASP A 29 22.64 19.44 30.57
CA ASP A 29 23.50 18.26 30.41
C ASP A 29 22.72 16.98 30.72
N ILE A 30 21.94 16.94 31.81
CA ILE A 30 21.05 15.81 32.12
C ILE A 30 20.06 15.56 30.97
N TYR A 31 19.48 16.63 30.41
CA TYR A 31 18.56 16.50 29.28
C TYR A 31 19.26 15.95 28.03
N LEU A 32 20.49 16.41 27.74
CA LEU A 32 21.29 15.90 26.64
C LEU A 32 21.62 14.41 26.83
N PHE A 33 22.10 14.02 28.03
CA PHE A 33 22.38 12.63 28.36
C PHE A 33 21.13 11.76 28.29
N TYR A 34 19.99 12.24 28.81
CA TYR A 34 18.71 11.54 28.69
C TYR A 34 18.31 11.35 27.24
N THR A 35 18.46 12.38 26.39
CA THR A 35 18.10 12.31 24.96
C THR A 35 18.98 11.31 24.21
N ILE A 36 20.29 11.30 24.48
CA ILE A 36 21.21 10.34 23.85
C ILE A 36 20.93 8.91 24.36
N LEU A 37 20.78 8.72 25.66
CA LEU A 37 20.51 7.41 26.25
C LEU A 37 19.14 6.88 25.83
N SER A 38 18.11 7.71 25.74
CA SER A 38 16.78 7.31 25.27
C SER A 38 16.80 6.92 23.80
N ALA A 39 17.56 7.63 22.94
CA ALA A 39 17.76 7.26 21.55
C ALA A 39 18.50 5.92 21.41
N VAL A 40 19.59 5.70 22.17
CA VAL A 40 20.33 4.43 22.17
C VAL A 40 19.47 3.29 22.70
N TRP A 41 18.75 3.49 23.80
CA TRP A 41 17.85 2.49 24.36
C TRP A 41 16.69 2.18 23.42
N GLY A 42 16.12 3.20 22.78
CA GLY A 42 15.10 3.07 21.74
C GLY A 42 15.60 2.27 20.53
N PHE A 43 16.84 2.52 20.08
CA PHE A 43 17.48 1.73 19.02
C PHE A 43 17.68 0.26 19.43
N LEU A 44 18.15 0.00 20.65
CA LEU A 44 18.34 -1.38 21.15
C LEU A 44 17.02 -2.14 21.28
N LEU A 45 15.96 -1.48 21.78
CA LEU A 45 14.62 -2.03 21.81
C LEU A 45 14.09 -2.28 20.40
N GLY A 46 14.25 -1.32 19.50
CA GLY A 46 13.84 -1.47 18.10
C GLY A 46 14.56 -2.61 17.39
N ALA A 47 15.86 -2.77 17.60
CA ALA A 47 16.62 -3.89 17.05
C ALA A 47 16.18 -5.24 17.65
N ARG A 48 15.89 -5.29 18.95
CA ARG A 48 15.34 -6.48 19.62
C ARG A 48 13.97 -6.87 19.04
N ASP A 49 13.15 -5.88 18.73
CA ASP A 49 11.79 -6.06 18.19
C ASP A 49 11.76 -6.13 16.66
N ARG A 50 12.94 -6.16 16.02
CA ARG A 50 13.15 -6.22 14.56
C ARG A 50 12.48 -5.08 13.79
N LEU A 51 12.35 -3.91 14.42
CA LEU A 51 11.75 -2.72 13.83
C LEU A 51 12.63 -2.16 12.70
N GLY A 52 12.13 -2.28 11.47
CA GLY A 52 12.77 -1.73 10.28
C GLY A 52 13.97 -2.56 9.80
N GLU A 53 13.89 -3.89 9.83
CA GLU A 53 14.83 -4.78 9.13
C GLU A 53 14.68 -4.66 7.59
N ILE A 54 13.48 -4.35 7.10
CA ILE A 54 13.14 -4.17 5.69
C ILE A 54 12.91 -2.67 5.43
N ARG A 55 13.94 -1.96 4.98
CA ARG A 55 13.86 -0.52 4.62
C ARG A 55 14.16 -0.24 3.15
N SER A 56 14.27 -1.29 2.36
CA SER A 56 14.58 -1.18 0.94
C SER A 56 13.89 -2.28 0.16
N LEU A 57 13.59 -1.96 -1.09
CA LEU A 57 13.05 -2.90 -2.06
C LEU A 57 13.99 -4.11 -2.26
N GLU A 58 15.30 -3.93 -2.14
CA GLU A 58 16.27 -5.03 -2.17
C GLU A 58 16.11 -5.99 -0.97
N ALA A 59 15.89 -5.46 0.24
CA ALA A 59 15.61 -6.29 1.41
C ALA A 59 14.28 -7.03 1.26
N LEU A 60 13.25 -6.37 0.72
CA LEU A 60 11.96 -6.98 0.41
C LEU A 60 12.13 -8.13 -0.61
N HIS A 61 12.91 -7.90 -1.67
CA HIS A 61 13.25 -8.95 -2.63
C HIS A 61 13.96 -10.11 -1.94
N LYS A 62 14.97 -9.87 -1.12
CA LYS A 62 15.76 -10.95 -0.50
C LYS A 62 14.95 -11.82 0.46
N LEU A 63 13.97 -11.24 1.15
CA LEU A 63 13.22 -11.93 2.21
C LEU A 63 11.87 -12.50 1.73
N PHE A 64 11.46 -12.24 0.48
CA PHE A 64 10.14 -12.61 -0.02
C PHE A 64 9.81 -14.10 0.13
N GLU A 65 10.80 -14.99 -0.05
CA GLU A 65 10.64 -16.43 0.14
C GLU A 65 10.15 -16.79 1.56
N GLN A 66 10.52 -16.00 2.56
CA GLN A 66 10.14 -16.23 3.95
C GLN A 66 8.74 -15.68 4.29
N PHE A 67 8.16 -14.82 3.45
CA PHE A 67 6.89 -14.14 3.73
C PHE A 67 5.73 -15.11 3.96
N PRO A 68 5.52 -16.16 3.15
CA PRO A 68 4.42 -17.10 3.39
C PRO A 68 4.53 -17.79 4.75
N GLY A 69 5.74 -18.24 5.10
CA GLY A 69 6.01 -18.90 6.38
C GLY A 69 5.80 -17.96 7.57
N ALA A 70 6.28 -16.71 7.45
CA ALA A 70 6.12 -15.66 8.45
C ALA A 70 4.64 -15.27 8.64
N PHE A 71 3.92 -15.04 7.54
CA PHE A 71 2.48 -14.78 7.53
C PHE A 71 1.69 -15.87 8.25
N MET A 72 1.99 -17.14 7.97
CA MET A 72 1.31 -18.27 8.60
C MET A 72 1.61 -18.38 10.10
N ASN A 73 2.71 -17.81 10.59
CA ASN A 73 3.06 -17.76 12.01
C ASN A 73 2.42 -16.57 12.74
N THR A 74 2.29 -15.43 12.07
CA THR A 74 1.93 -14.17 12.71
C THR A 74 0.49 -13.77 12.44
N LEU A 75 0.08 -13.72 11.17
CA LEU A 75 -1.20 -13.20 10.74
C LEU A 75 -2.23 -14.27 10.38
N HIS A 76 -1.90 -15.56 10.33
CA HIS A 76 -2.87 -16.63 10.08
C HIS A 76 -3.29 -17.35 11.38
N VAL A 77 -4.50 -17.92 11.39
CA VAL A 77 -4.96 -18.77 12.51
C VAL A 77 -4.10 -20.05 12.58
N PRO A 78 -3.64 -20.49 13.76
CA PRO A 78 -2.82 -21.70 13.88
C PRO A 78 -3.54 -22.95 13.34
N LEU A 79 -2.86 -23.70 12.45
CA LEU A 79 -3.38 -24.95 11.89
C LEU A 79 -2.71 -26.18 12.54
N PRO A 80 -3.47 -27.12 13.13
CA PRO A 80 -2.92 -28.27 13.86
C PRO A 80 -2.00 -29.19 13.03
N ASN A 81 -2.23 -29.29 11.72
CA ASN A 81 -1.50 -30.21 10.84
C ASN A 81 -0.18 -29.64 10.30
N ARG A 82 0.16 -28.37 10.56
CA ARG A 82 1.36 -27.70 10.02
C ARG A 82 2.68 -28.16 10.65
N THR A 83 2.64 -28.78 11.83
CA THR A 83 3.83 -29.09 12.66
C THR A 83 4.26 -30.57 12.66
N ARG A 84 3.62 -31.44 11.86
CA ARG A 84 3.97 -32.88 11.84
C ARG A 84 5.13 -33.17 10.89
N HIS A 85 6.32 -33.37 11.48
CA HIS A 85 7.55 -34.03 10.95
C HIS A 85 8.14 -33.46 9.65
N SER A 86 9.41 -33.02 9.68
CA SER A 86 10.15 -32.53 8.51
C SER A 86 11.13 -33.59 7.98
N SER A 87 10.82 -34.15 6.82
CA SER A 87 11.80 -34.66 5.85
C SER A 87 11.91 -33.66 4.69
N SER A 88 13.00 -33.66 3.92
CA SER A 88 13.26 -32.67 2.86
C SER A 88 12.16 -32.59 1.78
N SER A 89 11.46 -33.69 1.50
CA SER A 89 10.32 -33.72 0.58
C SER A 89 9.07 -33.03 1.16
N GLN A 90 8.89 -33.09 2.49
CA GLN A 90 7.76 -32.45 3.18
C GLN A 90 7.94 -30.94 3.30
N ASP A 91 9.18 -30.43 3.27
CA ASP A 91 9.46 -29.00 3.32
C ASP A 91 8.96 -28.27 2.04
N VAL A 92 9.08 -28.90 0.87
CA VAL A 92 8.57 -28.34 -0.39
C VAL A 92 7.03 -28.30 -0.38
N GLU A 93 6.37 -29.37 0.07
CA GLU A 93 4.92 -29.42 0.21
C GLU A 93 4.41 -28.38 1.22
N LYS A 94 5.12 -28.22 2.34
CA LYS A 94 4.82 -27.20 3.34
C LYS A 94 4.96 -25.79 2.78
N ASN A 95 6.06 -25.49 2.10
CA ASN A 95 6.29 -24.16 1.51
C ASN A 95 5.23 -23.85 0.44
N LYS A 96 4.84 -24.84 -0.37
CA LYS A 96 3.74 -24.71 -1.34
C LYS A 96 2.41 -24.47 -0.65
N PHE A 97 2.12 -25.18 0.44
CA PHE A 97 0.91 -24.98 1.23
C PHE A 97 0.86 -23.57 1.84
N ASP A 98 1.94 -23.13 2.48
CA ASP A 98 2.05 -21.79 3.08
C ASP A 98 1.90 -20.70 1.98
N ALA A 99 2.55 -20.86 0.82
CA ALA A 99 2.43 -19.97 -0.33
C ALA A 99 1.00 -19.88 -0.88
N ALA A 100 0.30 -21.01 -0.99
CA ALA A 100 -1.09 -21.05 -1.45
C ALA A 100 -2.05 -20.33 -0.50
N ARG A 101 -1.77 -20.35 0.81
CA ARG A 101 -2.55 -19.60 1.82
C ARG A 101 -2.20 -18.11 1.86
N PHE A 102 -0.95 -17.75 1.56
CA PHE A 102 -0.50 -16.36 1.52
C PHE A 102 -0.93 -15.62 0.24
N ALA A 103 -0.92 -16.27 -0.92
CA ALA A 103 -1.17 -15.63 -2.21
C ALA A 103 -2.47 -14.80 -2.29
N PRO A 104 -3.64 -15.25 -1.77
CA PRO A 104 -4.86 -14.45 -1.78
C PRO A 104 -4.75 -13.14 -0.97
N PHE A 105 -4.04 -13.16 0.18
CA PHE A 105 -3.81 -11.96 1.00
C PHE A 105 -2.90 -10.98 0.29
N TRP A 106 -1.77 -11.47 -0.23
CA TRP A 106 -0.83 -10.66 -0.98
C TRP A 106 -1.50 -10.02 -2.19
N ASN A 107 -2.22 -10.80 -2.99
CA ASN A 107 -2.89 -10.30 -4.19
C ASN A 107 -3.97 -9.27 -3.88
N GLU A 108 -4.67 -9.37 -2.75
CA GLU A 108 -5.63 -8.35 -2.35
C GLU A 108 -4.92 -7.05 -1.92
N ILE A 109 -3.76 -7.11 -1.25
CA ILE A 109 -2.94 -5.91 -0.97
C ILE A 109 -2.54 -5.23 -2.30
N ILE A 110 -2.02 -5.99 -3.26
CA ILE A 110 -1.62 -5.45 -4.58
C ILE A 110 -2.84 -4.86 -5.31
N LYS A 111 -4.00 -5.53 -5.26
CA LYS A 111 -5.24 -5.02 -5.85
C LYS A 111 -5.68 -3.71 -5.22
N ASN A 112 -5.60 -3.54 -3.89
CA ASN A 112 -5.92 -2.28 -3.23
C ASN A 112 -4.95 -1.15 -3.64
N LEU A 113 -3.64 -1.45 -3.78
CA LEU A 113 -2.69 -0.47 -4.31
C LEU A 113 -3.06 -0.03 -5.74
N ARG A 114 -3.59 -0.95 -6.56
CA ARG A 114 -4.09 -0.62 -7.89
C ARG A 114 -5.39 0.19 -7.85
N GLU A 115 -6.34 -0.16 -6.99
CA GLU A 115 -7.60 0.57 -6.78
C GLU A 115 -7.36 2.01 -6.28
N GLU A 116 -6.28 2.22 -5.52
CA GLU A 116 -5.82 3.53 -5.08
C GLU A 116 -4.99 4.30 -6.13
N ASP A 117 -4.74 3.70 -7.29
CA ASP A 117 -3.98 4.24 -8.42
C ASP A 117 -2.47 4.47 -8.11
N TYR A 118 -1.89 3.72 -7.16
CA TYR A 118 -0.45 3.79 -6.89
C TYR A 118 0.40 2.95 -7.84
N ILE A 119 -0.16 1.89 -8.41
CA ILE A 119 0.53 0.99 -9.35
C ILE A 119 -0.24 0.86 -10.65
N ALA A 120 0.47 0.59 -11.75
CA ALA A 120 -0.15 0.32 -13.05
C ALA A 120 -0.69 -1.11 -13.16
N ASN A 121 -1.52 -1.39 -14.17
CA ASN A 121 -2.01 -2.74 -14.46
C ASN A 121 -0.86 -3.74 -14.71
N PHE A 122 0.19 -3.29 -15.39
CA PHE A 122 1.38 -4.09 -15.65
C PHE A 122 2.17 -4.40 -14.37
N GLU A 123 2.34 -3.41 -13.48
CA GLU A 123 2.98 -3.61 -12.19
C GLU A 123 2.17 -4.56 -11.29
N MET A 124 0.84 -4.45 -11.31
CA MET A 124 -0.05 -5.38 -10.62
C MET A 124 0.14 -6.82 -11.11
N GLU A 125 0.23 -7.06 -12.43
CA GLU A 125 0.50 -8.39 -12.98
C GLU A 125 1.84 -8.94 -12.49
N LEU A 126 2.88 -8.09 -12.44
CA LEU A 126 4.21 -8.48 -12.01
C LEU A 126 4.31 -8.80 -10.52
N LEU A 127 3.63 -8.00 -9.69
CA LEU A 127 3.60 -8.15 -8.24
C LEU A 127 2.69 -9.29 -7.78
N SER A 128 1.69 -9.67 -8.58
CA SER A 128 0.73 -10.72 -8.22
C SER A 128 1.40 -12.08 -8.07
N MET A 129 1.05 -12.78 -7.00
CA MET A 129 1.51 -14.13 -6.70
C MET A 129 0.56 -15.17 -7.32
N PRO A 130 1.07 -16.20 -8.02
CA PRO A 130 0.25 -17.31 -8.47
C PRO A 130 -0.42 -18.04 -7.30
N LYS A 131 -1.54 -18.70 -7.56
CA LYS A 131 -2.33 -19.38 -6.52
C LYS A 131 -1.56 -20.47 -5.77
N ASN A 132 -0.54 -21.07 -6.39
CA ASN A 132 0.23 -22.19 -5.83
C ASN A 132 -0.60 -23.44 -5.45
N SER A 133 -1.89 -23.50 -5.83
CA SER A 133 -2.79 -24.65 -5.66
C SER A 133 -2.73 -25.65 -6.83
N GLY A 134 -2.07 -25.29 -7.93
CA GLY A 134 -2.04 -26.09 -9.16
C GLY A 134 -1.10 -27.30 -9.12
N ASN A 135 -1.02 -28.01 -10.24
CA ASN A 135 -0.29 -29.29 -10.37
C ASN A 135 1.24 -29.18 -10.44
N LEU A 136 1.81 -27.97 -10.48
CA LEU A 136 3.26 -27.78 -10.55
C LEU A 136 3.92 -28.18 -9.21
N PRO A 137 5.03 -28.95 -9.21
CA PRO A 137 5.67 -29.46 -7.99
C PRO A 137 6.60 -28.42 -7.34
N MET A 138 6.24 -27.13 -7.35
CA MET A 138 7.05 -26.05 -6.77
C MET A 138 6.20 -24.86 -6.33
N VAL A 139 6.84 -23.95 -5.60
CA VAL A 139 6.31 -22.60 -5.34
C VAL A 139 6.61 -21.71 -6.54
N GLN A 140 5.57 -21.15 -7.15
CA GLN A 140 5.68 -20.09 -8.14
C GLN A 140 5.71 -18.74 -7.43
N LEU A 141 6.80 -18.01 -7.63
CA LEU A 141 7.01 -16.68 -7.08
C LEU A 141 6.47 -15.59 -8.00
N PRO A 142 6.15 -14.38 -7.52
CA PRO A 142 5.76 -13.27 -8.38
C PRO A 142 6.79 -12.95 -9.49
N LEU A 143 6.32 -12.45 -10.65
CA LEU A 143 7.18 -12.20 -11.80
C LEU A 143 8.20 -11.08 -11.54
N PHE A 144 7.92 -10.11 -10.66
CA PHE A 144 8.87 -9.04 -10.36
C PHE A 144 10.19 -9.55 -9.74
N LEU A 145 10.19 -10.74 -9.12
CA LEU A 145 11.42 -11.39 -8.61
C LEU A 145 12.16 -12.18 -9.70
N LEU A 146 11.42 -12.69 -10.69
CA LEU A 146 11.92 -13.60 -11.72
C LEU A 146 12.25 -12.91 -13.05
N ALA A 147 11.78 -11.67 -13.24
CA ALA A 147 11.96 -10.89 -14.46
C ALA A 147 13.45 -10.85 -14.82
N SER A 148 13.78 -10.91 -16.13
CA SER A 148 15.14 -10.96 -16.68
C SER A 148 15.99 -12.20 -16.32
N LYS A 149 15.66 -12.96 -15.27
CA LYS A 149 16.52 -14.04 -14.75
C LYS A 149 16.69 -15.20 -15.73
N VAL A 150 15.64 -15.54 -16.49
CA VAL A 150 15.71 -16.58 -17.53
C VAL A 150 16.69 -16.19 -18.64
N PHE A 151 16.74 -14.90 -19.00
CA PHE A 151 17.67 -14.42 -20.02
C PHE A 151 19.12 -14.49 -19.53
N LEU A 152 19.37 -14.07 -18.28
CA LEU A 152 20.69 -14.19 -17.64
C LEU A 152 21.14 -15.65 -17.57
N ALA A 153 20.25 -16.57 -17.14
CA ALA A 153 20.54 -18.00 -17.11
C ALA A 153 20.86 -18.56 -18.51
N LYS A 154 20.12 -18.13 -19.53
CA LYS A 154 20.36 -18.49 -20.93
C LYS A 154 21.72 -17.96 -21.42
N ASP A 155 22.09 -16.72 -21.11
CA ASP A 155 23.39 -16.16 -21.50
C ASP A 155 24.54 -16.93 -20.82
N ILE A 156 24.42 -17.25 -19.53
CA ILE A 156 25.37 -18.10 -18.79
C ILE A 156 25.48 -19.49 -19.45
N ALA A 157 24.36 -20.10 -19.84
CA ALA A 157 24.36 -21.43 -20.46
C ALA A 157 24.97 -21.46 -21.88
N VAL A 158 24.85 -20.36 -22.63
CA VAL A 158 25.43 -20.24 -23.98
C VAL A 158 26.94 -20.01 -23.92
N GLU A 159 27.41 -19.26 -22.93
CA GLU A 159 28.83 -18.94 -22.75
C GLU A 159 29.62 -20.04 -22.05
N SER A 160 28.94 -20.88 -21.26
CA SER A 160 29.60 -21.91 -20.46
C SER A 160 30.19 -23.01 -21.33
N ARG A 161 31.47 -23.32 -21.06
CA ARG A 161 32.17 -24.54 -21.52
C ARG A 161 32.41 -25.49 -20.37
N ASP A 162 31.74 -25.22 -19.24
CA ASP A 162 32.01 -25.80 -17.95
C ASP A 162 31.23 -27.11 -17.78
N SER A 163 31.55 -27.86 -16.73
CA SER A 163 30.79 -29.07 -16.39
C SER A 163 29.35 -28.73 -15.98
N GLN A 164 28.43 -29.71 -16.07
CA GLN A 164 27.03 -29.52 -15.64
C GLN A 164 26.90 -28.98 -14.21
N GLU A 165 27.76 -29.44 -13.30
CA GLU A 165 27.75 -29.03 -11.89
C GLU A 165 28.14 -27.57 -11.72
N GLU A 166 29.19 -27.12 -12.41
CA GLU A 166 29.67 -25.75 -12.35
C GLU A 166 28.67 -24.78 -13.00
N LEU A 167 28.04 -25.18 -14.12
CA LEU A 167 26.95 -24.43 -14.73
C LEU A 167 25.77 -24.28 -13.76
N TRP A 168 25.35 -25.38 -13.13
CA TRP A 168 24.23 -25.34 -12.18
C TRP A 168 24.58 -24.57 -10.91
N GLU A 169 25.82 -24.63 -10.41
CA GLU A 169 26.30 -23.82 -9.29
C GLU A 169 26.22 -22.33 -9.63
N ARG A 170 26.70 -21.92 -10.81
CA ARG A 170 26.60 -20.53 -11.28
C ARG A 170 25.16 -20.04 -11.36
N ILE A 171 24.25 -20.89 -11.86
CA ILE A 171 22.81 -20.57 -11.91
C ILE A 171 22.22 -20.50 -10.49
N SER A 172 22.63 -21.39 -9.59
CA SER A 172 22.10 -21.49 -8.23
C SER A 172 22.63 -20.41 -7.27
N ARG A 173 23.64 -19.62 -7.67
CA ARG A 173 24.12 -18.47 -6.85
C ARG A 173 23.04 -17.42 -6.64
N ASP A 174 22.10 -17.30 -7.57
CA ASP A 174 20.89 -16.49 -7.44
C ASP A 174 19.69 -17.42 -7.32
N GLU A 175 19.11 -17.52 -6.12
CA GLU A 175 17.96 -18.41 -5.87
C GLU A 175 16.79 -18.08 -6.81
N TYR A 176 16.54 -16.80 -7.13
CA TYR A 176 15.46 -16.43 -8.05
C TYR A 176 15.74 -16.84 -9.50
N MET A 177 17.00 -16.89 -9.90
CA MET A 177 17.37 -17.40 -11.21
C MET A 177 17.14 -18.91 -11.31
N LYS A 178 17.50 -19.66 -10.26
CA LYS A 178 17.17 -21.07 -10.14
C LYS A 178 15.65 -21.32 -10.18
N TYR A 179 14.85 -20.57 -9.42
CA TYR A 179 13.38 -20.67 -9.46
C TYR A 179 12.83 -20.38 -10.86
N ALA A 180 13.32 -19.33 -11.53
CA ALA A 180 12.88 -18.96 -12.87
C ALA A 180 13.16 -20.06 -13.92
N VAL A 181 14.34 -20.69 -13.86
CA VAL A 181 14.72 -21.80 -14.75
C VAL A 181 13.86 -23.03 -14.49
N GLN A 182 13.69 -23.41 -13.22
CA GLN A 182 12.86 -24.54 -12.84
C GLN A 182 11.40 -24.31 -13.27
N GLU A 183 10.84 -23.13 -12.99
CA GLU A 183 9.47 -22.80 -13.34
C GLU A 183 9.25 -22.88 -14.85
N CYS A 184 10.15 -22.31 -15.66
CA CYS A 184 10.12 -22.44 -17.11
C CYS A 184 10.11 -23.90 -17.56
N HIS A 185 11.03 -24.72 -17.03
CA HIS A 185 11.13 -26.14 -17.39
C HIS A 185 9.82 -26.90 -17.14
N HIS A 186 9.25 -26.77 -15.94
CA HIS A 186 8.03 -27.48 -15.55
C HIS A 186 6.78 -26.92 -16.25
N THR A 187 6.71 -25.61 -16.45
CA THR A 187 5.56 -24.95 -17.09
C THR A 187 5.50 -25.30 -18.58
N ILE A 188 6.64 -25.30 -19.29
CA ILE A 188 6.70 -25.77 -20.69
C ILE A 188 6.27 -27.23 -20.78
N LYS A 189 6.76 -28.11 -19.89
CA LYS A 189 6.39 -29.53 -19.86
C LYS A 189 4.88 -29.70 -19.72
N HIS A 190 4.28 -28.97 -18.78
CA HIS A 190 2.86 -29.06 -18.48
C HIS A 190 2.00 -28.54 -19.64
N ILE A 191 2.30 -27.35 -20.16
CA ILE A 191 1.54 -26.74 -21.26
C ILE A 191 1.61 -27.61 -22.52
N LEU A 192 2.81 -28.05 -22.93
CA LEU A 192 2.96 -28.91 -24.11
C LEU A 192 2.27 -30.26 -23.92
N THR A 193 2.33 -30.83 -22.71
CA THR A 193 1.63 -32.09 -22.42
C THR A 193 0.12 -31.93 -22.56
N GLU A 194 -0.46 -30.83 -22.08
CA GLU A 194 -1.91 -30.61 -22.10
C GLU A 194 -2.45 -30.24 -23.49
N ILE A 195 -1.70 -29.44 -24.26
CA ILE A 195 -2.11 -28.99 -25.59
C ILE A 195 -1.97 -30.10 -26.64
N LEU A 196 -0.96 -30.96 -26.51
CA LEU A 196 -0.66 -32.02 -27.48
C LEU A 196 -1.39 -33.33 -27.16
N ASP A 197 -1.91 -33.99 -28.20
CA ASP A 197 -2.57 -35.29 -28.12
C ASP A 197 -1.71 -36.42 -28.73
N GLY A 198 -2.14 -37.66 -28.49
CA GLY A 198 -1.58 -38.88 -29.08
C GLY A 198 -0.04 -38.91 -29.16
N GLU A 199 0.47 -38.92 -30.39
CA GLU A 199 1.89 -39.00 -30.73
C GLU A 199 2.67 -37.74 -30.30
N GLY A 200 2.04 -36.56 -30.29
CA GLY A 200 2.65 -35.32 -29.81
C GLY A 200 2.91 -35.33 -28.29
N ARG A 201 2.00 -35.90 -27.50
CA ARG A 201 2.21 -36.09 -26.06
C ARG A 201 3.35 -37.09 -25.78
N THR A 202 3.48 -38.12 -26.60
CA THR A 202 4.58 -39.10 -26.51
C THR A 202 5.93 -38.43 -26.80
N TRP A 203 5.98 -37.53 -27.79
CA TRP A 203 7.18 -36.74 -28.08
C TRP A 203 7.64 -35.89 -26.88
N VAL A 204 6.71 -35.16 -26.23
CA VAL A 204 7.04 -34.37 -25.02
C VAL A 204 7.57 -35.27 -23.92
N LYS A 205 6.87 -36.38 -23.62
CA LYS A 205 7.31 -37.33 -22.59
C LYS A 205 8.72 -37.86 -22.87
N GLN A 206 9.00 -38.20 -24.13
CA GLN A 206 10.30 -38.75 -24.54
C GLN A 206 11.42 -37.73 -24.39
N ILE A 207 11.25 -36.49 -24.88
CA ILE A 207 12.28 -35.44 -24.74
C ILE A 207 12.60 -35.18 -23.28
N TYR A 208 11.57 -35.03 -22.45
CA TYR A 208 11.80 -34.75 -21.03
C TYR A 208 12.45 -35.94 -20.31
N ALA A 209 12.12 -37.19 -20.68
CA ALA A 209 12.83 -38.36 -20.16
C ALA A 209 14.31 -38.40 -20.60
N ASP A 210 14.60 -38.01 -21.84
CA ASP A 210 15.97 -37.91 -22.35
C ASP A 210 16.76 -36.79 -21.65
N ILE A 211 16.12 -35.65 -21.36
CA ILE A 211 16.68 -34.56 -20.54
C ILE A 211 16.99 -35.06 -19.13
N ASP A 212 16.01 -35.69 -18.45
CA ASP A 212 16.15 -36.18 -17.07
C ASP A 212 17.31 -37.20 -16.98
N LYS A 213 17.37 -38.15 -17.92
CA LYS A 213 18.46 -39.15 -18.02
C LYS A 213 19.82 -38.50 -18.27
N SER A 214 19.88 -37.46 -19.10
CA SER A 214 21.12 -36.73 -19.37
C SER A 214 21.61 -35.96 -18.14
N ILE A 215 20.69 -35.37 -17.37
CA ILE A 215 20.99 -34.72 -16.09
C ILE A 215 21.55 -35.73 -15.08
N GLU A 216 20.93 -36.92 -14.97
CA GLU A 216 21.40 -38.01 -14.10
C GLU A 216 22.81 -38.49 -14.49
N ASN A 217 23.07 -38.64 -15.79
CA ASN A 217 24.37 -39.05 -16.33
C ASN A 217 25.43 -37.93 -16.35
N ARG A 218 25.06 -36.71 -15.93
CA ARG A 218 25.91 -35.50 -15.93
C ARG A 218 26.44 -35.13 -17.33
N SER A 219 25.70 -35.47 -18.38
CA SER A 219 26.10 -35.33 -19.79
C SER A 219 25.31 -34.28 -20.57
N ILE A 220 24.58 -33.39 -19.90
CA ILE A 220 23.68 -32.41 -20.57
C ILE A 220 24.39 -31.55 -21.62
N HIS A 221 25.65 -31.17 -21.38
CA HIS A 221 26.48 -30.36 -22.29
C HIS A 221 26.97 -31.14 -23.53
N VAL A 222 26.93 -32.47 -23.48
CA VAL A 222 27.30 -33.37 -24.59
C VAL A 222 26.06 -33.78 -25.38
N ASP A 223 24.97 -34.04 -24.69
CA ASP A 223 23.71 -34.55 -25.23
C ASP A 223 22.82 -33.45 -25.83
N PHE A 224 22.97 -32.20 -25.35
CA PHE A 224 22.20 -31.05 -25.79
C PHE A 224 23.12 -29.88 -26.14
N GLN A 225 22.91 -29.30 -27.33
CA GLN A 225 23.64 -28.13 -27.78
C GLN A 225 23.07 -26.86 -27.14
N LEU A 226 23.58 -26.50 -25.95
CA LEU A 226 23.12 -25.34 -25.17
C LEU A 226 23.26 -24.00 -25.91
N SER A 227 24.21 -23.88 -26.86
CA SER A 227 24.34 -22.69 -27.70
C SER A 227 23.12 -22.41 -28.60
N LYS A 228 22.25 -23.41 -28.80
CA LYS A 228 21.00 -23.30 -29.58
C LYS A 228 19.76 -23.06 -28.71
N LEU A 229 19.92 -23.03 -27.38
CA LEU A 229 18.85 -22.72 -26.43
C LEU A 229 18.12 -21.39 -26.72
N PRO A 230 18.78 -20.30 -27.17
CA PRO A 230 18.09 -19.07 -27.56
C PRO A 230 17.05 -19.28 -28.67
N ILE A 231 17.29 -20.22 -29.59
CA ILE A 231 16.35 -20.55 -30.68
C ILE A 231 15.12 -21.25 -30.11
N VAL A 232 15.33 -22.22 -29.20
CA VAL A 232 14.22 -22.91 -28.50
C VAL A 232 13.36 -21.93 -27.74
N ILE A 233 13.97 -21.03 -26.95
CA ILE A 233 13.24 -19.99 -26.21
C ILE A 233 12.41 -19.14 -27.17
N SER A 234 12.99 -18.70 -28.30
CA SER A 234 12.28 -17.91 -29.31
C SER A 234 11.05 -18.65 -29.86
N ARG A 235 11.17 -19.94 -30.18
CA ARG A 235 10.05 -20.76 -30.68
C ARG A 235 8.97 -20.99 -29.63
N VAL A 236 9.35 -21.24 -28.38
CA VAL A 236 8.41 -21.36 -27.27
C VAL A 236 7.68 -20.02 -27.04
N THR A 237 8.40 -18.90 -27.05
CA THR A 237 7.79 -17.56 -26.90
C THR A 237 6.79 -17.27 -28.02
N ALA A 238 7.11 -17.62 -29.27
CA ALA A 238 6.18 -17.47 -30.40
C ALA A 238 4.91 -18.30 -30.20
N LEU A 239 5.05 -19.57 -29.80
CA LEU A 239 3.91 -20.45 -29.50
C LEU A 239 3.06 -19.90 -28.35
N MET A 240 3.66 -19.50 -27.23
CA MET A 240 2.92 -18.92 -26.10
C MET A 240 2.22 -17.60 -26.48
N GLY A 241 2.84 -16.81 -27.36
CA GLY A 241 2.27 -15.57 -27.88
C GLY A 241 1.02 -15.78 -28.74
N ILE A 242 0.89 -16.95 -29.39
CA ILE A 242 -0.32 -17.36 -30.12
C ILE A 242 -1.37 -17.90 -29.15
N LEU A 243 -0.97 -18.79 -28.23
CA LEU A 243 -1.86 -19.49 -27.31
C LEU A 243 -2.48 -18.60 -26.22
N LYS A 244 -1.89 -17.43 -25.94
CA LYS A 244 -2.44 -16.47 -24.97
C LYS A 244 -3.71 -15.77 -25.48
N GLU A 245 -3.90 -15.74 -26.80
CA GLU A 245 -5.04 -15.08 -27.47
C GLU A 245 -6.27 -15.99 -27.51
N VAL A 246 -7.41 -15.42 -27.89
CA VAL A 246 -8.66 -16.19 -28.06
C VAL A 246 -8.57 -17.06 -29.32
N GLU A 247 -9.05 -18.30 -29.23
CA GLU A 247 -9.05 -19.29 -30.31
C GLU A 247 -9.67 -18.73 -31.60
N THR A 248 -8.90 -18.71 -32.69
CA THR A 248 -9.39 -18.44 -34.04
C THR A 248 -8.80 -19.45 -35.03
N PRO A 249 -9.49 -19.79 -36.14
CA PRO A 249 -8.98 -20.78 -37.10
C PRO A 249 -7.62 -20.40 -37.72
N LEU A 250 -7.33 -19.09 -37.81
CA LEU A 250 -6.04 -18.60 -38.29
C LEU A 250 -4.92 -18.81 -37.26
N LEU A 251 -5.20 -18.54 -35.98
CA LEU A 251 -4.25 -18.78 -34.89
C LEU A 251 -4.05 -20.27 -34.61
N GLU A 252 -5.06 -21.11 -34.82
CA GLU A 252 -4.94 -22.56 -34.72
C GLU A 252 -3.91 -23.09 -35.73
N LYS A 253 -4.03 -22.67 -37.01
CA LYS A 253 -3.05 -23.03 -38.04
C LYS A 253 -1.65 -22.51 -37.68
N GLY A 254 -1.54 -21.25 -37.22
CA GLY A 254 -0.28 -20.67 -36.78
C GLY A 254 0.33 -21.39 -35.57
N ALA A 255 -0.49 -21.90 -34.65
CA ALA A 255 -0.02 -22.69 -33.50
C ALA A 255 0.53 -24.05 -33.93
N VAL A 256 -0.11 -24.72 -34.90
CA VAL A 256 0.41 -25.97 -35.49
C VAL A 256 1.76 -25.73 -36.14
N GLU A 257 1.89 -24.68 -36.97
CA GLU A 257 3.16 -24.30 -37.59
C GLU A 257 4.24 -23.98 -36.54
N ALA A 258 3.89 -23.28 -35.45
CA ALA A 258 4.83 -22.96 -34.37
C ALA A 258 5.29 -24.20 -33.58
N VAL A 259 4.42 -25.19 -33.36
CA VAL A 259 4.80 -26.47 -32.72
C VAL A 259 5.68 -27.31 -33.65
N GLN A 260 5.37 -27.33 -34.95
CA GLN A 260 6.18 -27.99 -35.97
C GLN A 260 7.59 -27.39 -36.04
N ASP A 261 7.70 -26.06 -36.05
CA ASP A 261 8.98 -25.34 -35.96
C ASP A 261 9.75 -25.69 -34.68
N LEU A 262 9.05 -25.77 -33.54
CA LEU A 262 9.67 -26.17 -32.27
C LEU A 262 10.20 -27.61 -32.32
N TYR A 263 9.43 -28.52 -32.91
CA TYR A 263 9.83 -29.91 -33.11
C TYR A 263 11.11 -30.02 -33.94
N ASP A 264 11.17 -29.32 -35.07
CA ASP A 264 12.31 -29.36 -35.97
C ASP A 264 13.56 -28.79 -35.31
N VAL A 265 13.46 -27.65 -34.63
CA VAL A 265 14.58 -27.04 -33.90
C VAL A 265 15.11 -27.99 -32.82
N VAL A 266 14.23 -28.56 -31.99
CA VAL A 266 14.68 -29.45 -30.91
C VAL A 266 15.32 -30.73 -31.48
N ARG A 267 14.75 -31.28 -32.56
CA ARG A 267 15.22 -32.53 -33.17
C ARG A 267 16.53 -32.39 -33.94
N HIS A 268 16.71 -31.29 -34.68
CA HIS A 268 17.83 -31.12 -35.61
C HIS A 268 18.95 -30.24 -35.06
N ASP A 269 18.60 -29.20 -34.30
CA ASP A 269 19.59 -28.21 -33.86
C ASP A 269 20.07 -28.43 -32.41
N VAL A 270 19.23 -29.02 -31.56
CA VAL A 270 19.50 -29.10 -30.11
C VAL A 270 19.97 -30.50 -29.67
N LEU A 271 19.36 -31.57 -30.17
CA LEU A 271 19.69 -32.93 -29.76
C LEU A 271 20.95 -33.48 -30.46
N SER A 272 22.01 -33.74 -29.69
CA SER A 272 23.21 -34.46 -30.13
C SER A 272 23.27 -35.91 -29.63
N ILE A 273 22.24 -36.37 -28.90
CA ILE A 273 22.15 -37.71 -28.32
C ILE A 273 22.32 -38.80 -29.40
N ASN A 274 23.21 -39.75 -29.11
CA ASN A 274 23.30 -41.01 -29.84
C ASN A 274 22.01 -41.80 -29.55
N LYS A 275 21.06 -41.81 -30.50
CA LYS A 275 19.67 -42.33 -30.39
C LYS A 275 19.53 -43.82 -30.06
N ARG A 276 20.57 -44.50 -29.57
CA ARG A 276 20.69 -45.96 -29.49
C ARG A 276 19.72 -46.62 -28.51
N ASP A 277 19.29 -45.92 -27.46
CA ASP A 277 18.46 -46.53 -26.41
C ASP A 277 16.95 -46.48 -26.71
N ASN A 278 16.48 -45.57 -27.58
CA ASN A 278 15.06 -45.34 -27.89
C ASN A 278 14.79 -45.24 -29.41
N ILE A 279 15.54 -46.00 -30.23
CA ILE A 279 15.45 -45.96 -31.71
C ILE A 279 14.01 -46.17 -32.20
N GLU A 280 13.27 -47.11 -31.60
CA GLU A 280 11.92 -47.48 -32.05
C GLU A 280 10.91 -46.36 -31.84
N THR A 281 10.90 -45.71 -30.68
CA THR A 281 10.01 -44.57 -30.39
C THR A 281 10.31 -43.38 -31.30
N TRP A 282 11.59 -43.06 -31.52
CA TRP A 282 11.98 -41.98 -32.42
C TRP A 282 11.70 -42.30 -33.89
N LYS A 283 11.74 -43.58 -34.28
CA LYS A 283 11.33 -44.05 -35.60
C LYS A 283 9.82 -43.90 -35.81
N GLN A 284 9.02 -44.32 -34.83
CA GLN A 284 7.55 -44.14 -34.85
C GLN A 284 7.16 -42.65 -34.94
N LEU A 285 7.81 -41.78 -34.16
CA LEU A 285 7.60 -40.33 -34.22
C LEU A 285 8.03 -39.73 -35.58
N SER A 286 9.10 -40.26 -36.18
CA SER A 286 9.54 -39.82 -37.50
C SER A 286 8.58 -40.26 -38.61
N GLU A 287 8.03 -41.46 -38.53
CA GLU A 287 7.02 -41.97 -39.46
C GLU A 287 5.71 -41.19 -39.34
N ALA A 288 5.30 -40.87 -38.11
CA ALA A 288 4.16 -39.99 -37.81
C ALA A 288 4.31 -38.59 -38.39
N TRP A 289 5.51 -38.01 -38.27
CA TRP A 289 5.85 -36.71 -38.88
C TRP A 289 5.73 -36.75 -40.40
N THR A 290 6.35 -37.73 -41.07
CA THR A 290 6.26 -37.88 -42.53
C THR A 290 4.85 -38.18 -43.04
N ALA A 291 4.01 -38.79 -42.20
CA ALA A 291 2.61 -39.08 -42.52
C ALA A 291 1.67 -37.90 -42.24
N GLY A 292 2.16 -36.77 -41.73
CA GLY A 292 1.33 -35.61 -41.36
C GLY A 292 0.37 -35.88 -40.19
N ARG A 293 0.62 -36.93 -39.40
CA ARG A 293 -0.22 -37.31 -38.25
C ARG A 293 0.23 -36.60 -36.96
N LEU A 294 1.49 -36.18 -36.89
CA LEU A 294 2.05 -35.45 -35.76
C LEU A 294 1.58 -33.98 -35.79
N PHE A 295 1.01 -33.50 -34.68
CA PHE A 295 0.47 -32.15 -34.51
C PHE A 295 -0.74 -31.81 -35.39
N ALA A 296 -1.48 -32.82 -35.86
CA ALA A 296 -2.66 -32.63 -36.70
C ALA A 296 -3.84 -31.94 -35.97
N ASN A 297 -3.95 -32.15 -34.66
CA ASN A 297 -4.95 -31.52 -33.80
C ASN A 297 -4.27 -30.93 -32.56
N LEU A 298 -4.64 -29.71 -32.19
CA LEU A 298 -4.18 -29.06 -30.96
C LEU A 298 -5.36 -28.80 -30.04
N LYS A 299 -5.19 -29.08 -28.74
CA LYS A 299 -6.18 -28.69 -27.74
C LYS A 299 -5.90 -27.26 -27.31
N TRP A 300 -6.76 -26.32 -27.72
CA TRP A 300 -6.64 -24.95 -27.26
C TRP A 300 -6.83 -24.86 -25.73
N PRO A 301 -6.04 -24.05 -25.01
CA PRO A 301 -6.20 -23.86 -23.58
C PRO A 301 -7.53 -23.17 -23.25
N LYS A 302 -8.55 -23.96 -22.90
CA LYS A 302 -9.89 -23.47 -22.51
C LYS A 302 -10.01 -23.30 -21.00
N ASP A 303 -9.26 -24.07 -20.23
CA ASP A 303 -9.22 -23.95 -18.78
C ASP A 303 -8.60 -22.62 -18.32
N ALA A 304 -9.11 -22.05 -17.23
CA ALA A 304 -8.66 -20.76 -16.71
C ALA A 304 -7.25 -20.83 -16.12
N GLU A 305 -6.90 -21.94 -15.45
CA GLU A 305 -5.55 -22.13 -14.88
C GLU A 305 -4.52 -22.31 -16.00
N LEU A 306 -4.84 -23.13 -17.00
CA LEU A 306 -3.96 -23.32 -18.15
C LEU A 306 -3.75 -22.01 -18.94
N ARG A 307 -4.80 -21.20 -19.13
CA ARG A 307 -4.66 -19.87 -19.76
C ARG A 307 -3.80 -18.92 -18.95
N ALA A 308 -3.94 -18.92 -17.61
CA ALA A 308 -3.10 -18.11 -16.73
C ALA A 308 -1.63 -18.55 -16.81
N LEU A 309 -1.35 -19.86 -16.87
CA LEU A 309 0.01 -20.40 -17.03
C LEU A 309 0.63 -20.02 -18.37
N VAL A 310 -0.13 -20.08 -19.48
CA VAL A 310 0.36 -19.63 -20.81
C VAL A 310 0.73 -18.15 -20.78
N LYS A 311 -0.16 -17.29 -20.27
CA LYS A 311 0.10 -15.84 -20.15
C LYS A 311 1.33 -15.58 -19.29
N ARG A 312 1.43 -16.25 -18.15
CA ARG A 312 2.55 -16.11 -17.23
C ARG A 312 3.88 -16.56 -17.84
N LEU A 313 3.90 -17.70 -18.54
CA LEU A 313 5.11 -18.16 -19.23
C LEU A 313 5.53 -17.19 -20.33
N TYR A 314 4.57 -16.65 -21.10
CA TYR A 314 4.84 -15.62 -22.09
C TYR A 314 5.48 -14.38 -21.45
N SER A 315 4.92 -13.89 -20.34
CA SER A 315 5.49 -12.75 -19.59
C SER A 315 6.90 -13.06 -19.07
N LEU A 316 7.12 -14.24 -18.49
CA LEU A 316 8.44 -14.68 -17.98
C LEU A 316 9.50 -14.75 -19.09
N LEU A 317 9.10 -15.09 -20.32
CA LEU A 317 9.99 -15.20 -21.49
C LEU A 317 10.08 -13.93 -22.35
N THR A 318 9.40 -12.84 -21.99
CA THR A 318 9.39 -11.59 -22.77
C THR A 318 9.86 -10.37 -21.99
N ILE A 319 9.67 -10.36 -20.67
CA ILE A 319 10.04 -9.23 -19.80
C ILE A 319 11.56 -9.24 -19.57
N LYS A 320 12.24 -8.35 -20.29
CA LYS A 320 13.71 -8.20 -20.28
C LYS A 320 14.22 -7.20 -19.25
N ASP A 321 13.41 -6.19 -18.93
CA ASP A 321 13.81 -5.15 -17.99
C ASP A 321 13.83 -5.70 -16.56
N SER A 322 14.84 -5.29 -15.81
CA SER A 322 14.94 -5.64 -14.39
C SER A 322 13.77 -5.00 -13.66
N ALA A 323 12.87 -5.83 -13.13
CA ALA A 323 11.80 -5.41 -12.24
C ALA A 323 12.31 -4.97 -10.86
N ALA A 324 13.63 -4.76 -10.69
CA ALA A 324 14.27 -4.36 -9.44
C ALA A 324 13.70 -3.07 -8.83
N ASN A 325 13.05 -2.20 -9.61
CA ASN A 325 12.48 -0.93 -9.16
C ASN A 325 10.93 -0.95 -9.06
N ILE A 326 10.30 -2.13 -9.12
CA ILE A 326 8.83 -2.28 -9.09
C ILE A 326 8.37 -2.56 -7.64
N PRO A 327 7.34 -1.87 -7.13
CA PRO A 327 6.58 -0.78 -7.76
C PRO A 327 7.39 0.51 -7.85
N LYS A 328 7.15 1.33 -8.88
CA LYS A 328 7.85 2.63 -9.07
C LYS A 328 7.43 3.68 -8.04
N ASN A 329 6.18 3.64 -7.62
CA ASN A 329 5.61 4.62 -6.69
C ASN A 329 6.18 4.45 -5.27
N LEU A 330 6.66 5.55 -4.68
CA LEU A 330 7.32 5.55 -3.36
C LEU A 330 6.36 5.18 -2.23
N GLU A 331 5.12 5.66 -2.26
CA GLU A 331 4.11 5.33 -1.26
C GLU A 331 3.72 3.84 -1.32
N ALA A 332 3.63 3.25 -2.52
CA ALA A 332 3.46 1.80 -2.67
C ALA A 332 4.63 1.01 -2.08
N ARG A 333 5.89 1.44 -2.34
CA ARG A 333 7.08 0.82 -1.75
C ARG A 333 7.04 0.90 -0.23
N ARG A 334 6.81 2.08 0.33
CA ARG A 334 6.74 2.32 1.78
C ARG A 334 5.72 1.43 2.46
N ARG A 335 4.53 1.30 1.88
CA ARG A 335 3.45 0.43 2.39
C ARG A 335 3.82 -1.04 2.37
N LEU A 336 4.35 -1.54 1.25
CA LEU A 336 4.77 -2.92 1.11
C LEU A 336 5.93 -3.26 2.06
N GLU A 337 6.91 -2.37 2.20
CA GLU A 337 8.01 -2.50 3.16
C GLU A 337 7.51 -2.52 4.61
N PHE A 338 6.58 -1.62 4.96
CA PHE A 338 6.00 -1.56 6.30
C PHE A 338 5.18 -2.82 6.63
N PHE A 339 4.36 -3.29 5.70
CA PHE A 339 3.65 -4.56 5.84
C PHE A 339 4.62 -5.74 5.97
N ALA A 340 5.63 -5.83 5.10
CA ALA A 340 6.62 -6.89 5.13
C ALA A 340 7.36 -6.95 6.47
N ASN A 341 7.79 -5.80 7.00
CA ASN A 341 8.40 -5.73 8.33
C ASN A 341 7.50 -6.34 9.41
N SER A 342 6.21 -6.02 9.39
CA SER A 342 5.28 -6.50 10.41
C SER A 342 5.11 -8.02 10.44
N LEU A 343 5.39 -8.72 9.34
CA LEU A 343 5.35 -10.18 9.30
C LEU A 343 6.42 -10.82 10.19
N PHE A 344 7.51 -10.11 10.49
CA PHE A 344 8.64 -10.59 11.29
C PHE A 344 8.66 -10.02 12.72
N MET A 345 7.68 -9.16 13.04
CA MET A 345 7.51 -8.63 14.39
C MET A 345 6.82 -9.64 15.31
N ALA A 346 7.09 -9.52 16.62
CA ALA A 346 6.33 -10.24 17.62
C ALA A 346 4.91 -9.66 17.69
N MET A 347 3.90 -10.49 17.44
CA MET A 347 2.48 -10.14 17.54
C MET A 347 1.71 -11.22 18.32
N PRO A 348 0.60 -10.86 18.99
CA PRO A 348 -0.28 -11.84 19.62
C PRO A 348 -0.78 -12.87 18.64
N LYS A 349 -1.04 -14.08 19.14
CA LYS A 349 -1.55 -15.18 18.32
C LYS A 349 -2.91 -14.83 17.75
N THR A 350 -3.02 -14.98 16.43
CA THR A 350 -4.26 -14.74 15.69
C THR A 350 -5.37 -15.70 16.12
N ARG A 351 -6.54 -15.16 16.50
CA ARG A 351 -7.78 -15.91 16.67
C ARG A 351 -8.65 -15.83 15.39
N PRO A 352 -9.51 -16.83 15.14
CA PRO A 352 -10.52 -16.73 14.07
C PRO A 352 -11.37 -15.47 14.21
N VAL A 353 -11.84 -14.91 13.09
CA VAL A 353 -12.65 -13.67 13.10
C VAL A 353 -13.91 -13.83 13.94
N ARG A 354 -14.47 -15.03 14.06
CA ARG A 354 -15.64 -15.27 14.92
C ARG A 354 -15.36 -15.10 16.42
N GLU A 355 -14.11 -15.27 16.85
CA GLU A 355 -13.67 -15.26 18.25
C GLU A 355 -13.04 -13.93 18.67
N MET A 356 -12.69 -13.06 17.72
CA MET A 356 -12.12 -11.73 18.03
C MET A 356 -13.11 -10.82 18.78
N LEU A 357 -12.60 -9.82 19.49
CA LEU A 357 -13.40 -8.73 20.05
C LEU A 357 -14.12 -7.95 18.95
N SER A 358 -15.39 -7.60 19.18
CA SER A 358 -16.05 -6.64 18.32
C SER A 358 -15.63 -5.23 18.68
N PHE A 359 -15.59 -4.33 17.70
CA PHE A 359 -15.22 -2.95 17.91
C PHE A 359 -16.02 -2.01 17.02
N SER A 360 -16.11 -0.75 17.45
CA SER A 360 -16.66 0.34 16.65
C SER A 360 -15.61 1.39 16.35
N VAL A 361 -15.66 1.97 15.16
CA VAL A 361 -14.96 3.22 14.85
C VAL A 361 -15.95 4.37 14.92
N PHE A 362 -15.54 5.46 15.52
CA PHE A 362 -16.33 6.66 15.75
C PHE A 362 -15.57 7.89 15.22
N THR A 363 -16.15 8.55 14.21
CA THR A 363 -15.55 9.73 13.58
C THR A 363 -16.42 10.96 13.80
N PRO A 364 -15.87 12.02 14.41
CA PRO A 364 -16.51 13.29 14.48
C PRO A 364 -16.51 14.00 13.11
N TYR A 365 -17.64 14.57 12.68
CA TYR A 365 -17.78 15.42 11.50
C TYR A 365 -18.72 16.60 11.78
N TYR A 366 -18.34 17.81 11.37
CA TYR A 366 -19.23 18.96 11.48
C TYR A 366 -19.60 19.53 10.12
N SER A 367 -18.64 20.13 9.43
CA SER A 367 -18.87 20.85 8.17
C SER A 367 -17.64 20.85 7.26
N GLU A 368 -16.69 19.93 7.50
CA GLU A 368 -15.52 19.74 6.66
C GLU A 368 -15.94 19.31 5.23
N THR A 369 -15.05 19.41 4.25
CA THR A 369 -15.36 18.97 2.89
C THR A 369 -15.65 17.46 2.85
N VAL A 370 -16.81 17.09 2.31
CA VAL A 370 -17.20 15.67 2.15
C VAL A 370 -16.51 15.06 0.95
N LEU A 371 -16.73 15.66 -0.22
CA LEU A 371 -16.14 15.36 -1.51
C LEU A 371 -15.85 16.70 -2.20
N TYR A 372 -14.72 16.81 -2.89
CA TYR A 372 -14.49 17.97 -3.74
C TYR A 372 -15.52 18.02 -4.87
N SER A 373 -16.17 19.17 -5.02
CA SER A 373 -16.98 19.50 -6.18
C SER A 373 -16.09 19.81 -7.38
N VAL A 374 -16.65 19.70 -8.59
CA VAL A 374 -15.94 20.09 -9.82
C VAL A 374 -15.52 21.57 -9.78
N ALA A 375 -16.37 22.43 -9.21
CA ALA A 375 -16.08 23.85 -9.07
C ALA A 375 -14.88 24.10 -8.15
N GLU A 376 -14.76 23.38 -7.02
CA GLU A 376 -13.60 23.46 -6.13
C GLU A 376 -12.33 22.94 -6.80
N LEU A 377 -12.42 21.84 -7.56
CA LEU A 377 -11.27 21.28 -8.27
C LEU A 377 -10.68 22.24 -9.30
N GLN A 378 -11.54 23.05 -9.94
CA GLN A 378 -11.15 24.05 -10.95
C GLN A 378 -10.86 25.43 -10.36
N LYS A 379 -11.26 25.69 -9.11
CA LYS A 379 -11.06 26.96 -8.45
C LYS A 379 -9.56 27.22 -8.33
N LYS A 380 -9.11 28.31 -8.93
CA LYS A 380 -7.72 28.76 -8.86
C LYS A 380 -7.49 29.50 -7.55
N ASN A 381 -6.36 29.21 -6.92
CA ASN A 381 -5.84 30.00 -5.80
C ASN A 381 -5.28 31.35 -6.29
N GLU A 382 -4.72 32.14 -5.38
CA GLU A 382 -4.13 33.45 -5.68
C GLU A 382 -2.99 33.37 -6.71
N ASP A 383 -2.29 32.22 -6.79
CA ASP A 383 -1.22 31.94 -7.75
C ASP A 383 -1.72 31.41 -9.11
N GLY A 384 -3.04 31.32 -9.30
CA GLY A 384 -3.63 30.80 -10.55
C GLY A 384 -3.62 29.27 -10.66
N ILE A 385 -3.25 28.55 -9.59
CA ILE A 385 -3.13 27.10 -9.51
C ILE A 385 -4.45 26.50 -8.98
N SER A 386 -4.99 25.51 -9.68
CA SER A 386 -6.18 24.77 -9.25
C SER A 386 -5.81 23.51 -8.47
N ILE A 387 -6.71 22.99 -7.62
CA ILE A 387 -6.50 21.73 -6.89
C ILE A 387 -6.21 20.58 -7.85
N LEU A 388 -6.94 20.50 -8.97
CA LEU A 388 -6.73 19.44 -9.95
C LEU A 388 -5.34 19.51 -10.58
N PHE A 389 -4.91 20.72 -10.98
CA PHE A 389 -3.56 20.93 -11.52
C PHE A 389 -2.48 20.59 -10.49
N TYR A 390 -2.70 20.99 -9.23
CA TYR A 390 -1.82 20.68 -8.10
C TYR A 390 -1.64 19.16 -7.97
N LEU A 391 -2.75 18.41 -7.85
CA LEU A 391 -2.74 16.95 -7.73
C LEU A 391 -2.02 16.19 -8.86
N GLN A 392 -1.90 16.77 -10.04
CA GLN A 392 -1.24 16.16 -11.18
C GLN A 392 0.28 16.42 -11.23
N LYS A 393 0.72 17.56 -10.72
CA LYS A 393 2.05 18.11 -11.01
C LYS A 393 3.09 17.96 -9.90
N ILE A 394 2.70 17.53 -8.70
CA ILE A 394 3.57 17.69 -7.51
C ILE A 394 4.70 16.70 -7.39
N TYR A 395 4.66 15.59 -8.11
CA TYR A 395 5.84 14.72 -8.16
C TYR A 395 6.05 14.25 -9.60
N PRO A 396 6.91 14.94 -10.37
CA PRO A 396 7.53 14.31 -11.52
C PRO A 396 8.34 13.13 -10.98
N GLY A 397 8.12 11.92 -11.51
CA GLY A 397 8.97 10.78 -11.21
C GLY A 397 10.44 11.16 -11.44
N GLU A 398 11.34 10.58 -10.64
CA GLU A 398 12.80 10.80 -10.69
C GLU A 398 13.30 10.87 -12.15
N GLY A 399 13.45 12.09 -12.69
CA GLY A 399 13.87 12.32 -14.08
C GLY A 399 13.32 13.57 -14.77
N GLY A 400 12.27 14.20 -14.26
CA GLY A 400 11.71 15.43 -14.85
C GLY A 400 12.07 16.70 -14.08
N THR A 401 13.18 17.36 -14.42
CA THR A 401 13.38 18.76 -14.03
C THR A 401 12.28 19.58 -14.70
N VAL A 402 11.34 20.13 -13.94
CA VAL A 402 10.34 21.07 -14.47
C VAL A 402 11.04 22.41 -14.73
N LEU A 403 11.77 22.49 -15.83
CA LEU A 403 12.06 23.72 -16.53
C LEU A 403 10.88 23.97 -17.46
N GLU A 404 9.89 24.74 -16.99
CA GLU A 404 9.03 25.66 -17.78
C GLU A 404 7.81 26.08 -16.95
N VAL A 405 7.97 27.17 -16.19
CA VAL A 405 6.83 27.97 -15.68
C VAL A 405 7.15 29.45 -15.88
N PHE A 406 6.81 29.90 -17.10
CA PHE A 406 6.46 31.26 -17.56
C PHE A 406 7.49 32.40 -17.74
N SER A 407 7.12 33.20 -18.75
CA SER A 407 7.86 34.19 -19.54
C SER A 407 7.85 35.61 -18.98
N PHE A 408 8.86 36.38 -19.41
CA PHE A 408 9.14 37.79 -19.13
C PHE A 408 7.99 38.79 -19.38
N SER A 409 7.91 39.80 -18.51
CA SER A 409 7.41 41.13 -18.85
C SER A 409 8.43 42.23 -18.48
N SER A 410 8.89 42.93 -19.53
CA SER A 410 9.47 44.29 -19.56
C SER A 410 10.68 44.65 -18.68
N GLY A 411 11.88 44.58 -19.28
CA GLY A 411 12.81 45.71 -19.25
C GLY A 411 13.88 45.80 -18.15
N GLY A 412 14.16 44.73 -17.40
CA GLY A 412 15.28 44.68 -16.45
C GLY A 412 15.88 43.28 -16.34
N LEU A 413 17.20 43.18 -16.28
CA LEU A 413 17.91 41.91 -16.09
C LEU A 413 17.81 41.48 -14.62
N GLY A 414 16.70 40.86 -14.25
CA GLY A 414 16.50 40.24 -12.94
C GLY A 414 16.81 38.76 -13.01
N TRP A 415 17.72 38.27 -12.17
CA TRP A 415 17.89 36.85 -11.90
C TRP A 415 17.01 36.48 -10.72
N ASN A 416 16.01 35.62 -10.92
CA ASN A 416 15.18 35.09 -9.84
C ASN A 416 15.26 33.56 -9.87
N PRO A 417 16.36 32.96 -9.39
CA PRO A 417 16.48 31.51 -9.36
C PRO A 417 15.53 30.94 -8.30
N HIS A 418 14.45 30.31 -8.76
CA HIS A 418 13.63 29.46 -7.90
C HIS A 418 14.28 28.07 -7.80
N PHE A 419 14.92 27.80 -6.67
CA PHE A 419 15.37 26.47 -6.32
C PHE A 419 14.20 25.69 -5.72
N TRP A 420 13.83 24.57 -6.37
CA TRP A 420 12.95 23.57 -5.77
C TRP A 420 13.83 22.41 -5.34
N ARG A 421 14.01 22.24 -4.03
CA ARG A 421 14.64 21.05 -3.43
C ARG A 421 13.61 20.34 -2.58
N SER A 422 13.67 19.01 -2.52
CA SER A 422 12.79 18.19 -1.68
C SER A 422 12.83 18.67 -0.23
N PHE A 423 11.67 18.81 0.40
CA PHE A 423 11.54 19.16 1.82
C PHE A 423 12.11 18.07 2.75
N GLN A 424 12.46 16.89 2.21
CA GLN A 424 13.10 15.80 2.95
C GLN A 424 14.60 16.03 3.21
N ASP A 425 15.24 16.97 2.51
CA ASP A 425 16.70 17.21 2.59
C ASP A 425 17.06 18.51 3.33
N TRP A 426 16.36 18.83 4.43
CA TRP A 426 16.84 19.81 5.40
C TRP A 426 17.70 19.12 6.46
N GLU A 427 18.87 18.63 6.06
CA GLU A 427 19.95 18.39 7.02
C GLU A 427 20.51 19.75 7.42
N LEU A 428 20.66 20.01 8.73
CA LEU A 428 21.17 21.27 9.28
C LEU A 428 22.50 21.72 8.62
N GLU A 429 23.32 20.77 8.16
CA GLU A 429 24.59 21.01 7.47
C GLU A 429 24.44 21.74 6.12
N ALA A 430 23.33 21.55 5.41
CA ALA A 430 23.07 22.23 4.13
C ALA A 430 22.64 23.69 4.32
N VAL A 431 22.06 24.02 5.48
CA VAL A 431 21.67 25.39 5.85
C VAL A 431 22.90 26.20 6.25
N ASP A 432 23.81 25.63 7.05
CA ASP A 432 25.10 26.24 7.36
C ASP A 432 25.92 26.44 6.07
N SER A 433 25.98 25.44 5.19
CA SER A 433 26.69 25.56 3.91
C SER A 433 26.08 26.63 2.97
N PHE A 434 24.75 26.79 2.99
CA PHE A 434 24.05 27.83 2.21
C PHE A 434 24.31 29.22 2.79
N PHE A 435 24.29 29.38 4.11
CA PHE A 435 24.62 30.64 4.77
C PHE A 435 26.12 30.97 4.64
N ASP A 436 27.02 30.00 4.76
CA ASP A 436 28.45 30.18 4.50
C ASP A 436 28.71 30.63 3.06
N LEU A 437 28.00 30.07 2.08
CA LEU A 437 28.09 30.51 0.69
C LEU A 437 27.55 31.95 0.50
N LEU A 438 26.43 32.27 1.15
CA LEU A 438 25.80 33.60 1.10
C LEU A 438 26.67 34.68 1.79
N TYR A 439 27.34 34.32 2.89
CA TYR A 439 28.22 35.20 3.66
C TYR A 439 29.68 35.22 3.15
N SER A 440 30.06 34.29 2.27
CA SER A 440 31.38 34.31 1.60
C SER A 440 31.50 35.32 0.46
N TYR A 441 30.39 35.89 -0.01
CA TYR A 441 30.39 36.95 -1.02
C TYR A 441 30.47 38.34 -0.39
N LEU A 442 31.68 38.92 -0.40
CA LEU A 442 31.92 40.34 -0.10
C LEU A 442 31.32 41.23 -1.19
N LEU A 443 30.03 41.56 -1.07
CA LEU A 443 29.42 42.62 -1.85
C LEU A 443 29.82 43.98 -1.24
N GLN A 444 30.79 44.66 -1.85
CA GLN A 444 31.07 46.06 -1.56
C GLN A 444 30.00 46.95 -2.21
N GLY A 445 29.09 47.49 -1.40
CA GLY A 445 28.14 48.52 -1.81
C GLY A 445 27.03 48.73 -0.77
N ASN A 446 26.66 49.99 -0.52
CA ASN A 446 25.53 50.33 0.33
C ASN A 446 24.22 49.99 -0.40
N GLY A 447 23.65 48.82 -0.10
CA GLY A 447 22.37 48.37 -0.61
C GLY A 447 21.54 47.70 0.48
N LEU A 448 20.24 47.99 0.51
CA LEU A 448 19.27 47.39 1.42
C LEU A 448 19.02 45.93 0.98
N VAL A 449 19.28 44.96 1.84
CA VAL A 449 18.88 43.56 1.59
C VAL A 449 17.46 43.39 2.11
N VAL A 450 16.50 43.21 1.20
CA VAL A 450 15.11 42.89 1.53
C VAL A 450 14.90 41.40 1.35
N ILE A 451 14.73 40.66 2.46
CA ILE A 451 14.29 39.27 2.44
C ILE A 451 12.78 39.28 2.69
N CYS A 452 11.99 39.04 1.64
CA CYS A 452 10.55 38.86 1.76
C CYS A 452 10.25 37.39 2.11
N VAL A 453 9.78 37.16 3.33
CA VAL A 453 9.06 35.93 3.70
C VAL A 453 7.58 36.31 3.85
N TYR A 454 6.70 35.54 3.22
CA TYR A 454 5.26 35.77 3.11
C TYR A 454 4.65 36.57 4.28
N SER A 455 4.22 37.79 3.96
CA SER A 455 3.42 38.71 4.79
C SER A 455 4.02 39.25 6.11
N LEU A 456 5.34 39.35 6.23
CA LEU A 456 5.96 40.28 7.19
C LEU A 456 7.04 41.13 6.49
N VAL A 457 6.80 42.44 6.38
CA VAL A 457 7.86 43.41 6.05
C VAL A 457 8.62 43.69 7.34
N LEU A 458 9.75 43.01 7.55
CA LEU A 458 10.72 43.41 8.57
C LEU A 458 11.63 44.48 7.97
N LEU A 459 11.34 45.75 8.28
CA LEU A 459 12.27 46.86 8.07
C LEU A 459 13.22 46.90 9.28
N GLY A 460 14.43 46.38 9.12
CA GLY A 460 15.50 46.48 10.10
C GLY A 460 16.67 47.28 9.55
N HIS A 461 16.91 48.47 10.12
CA HIS A 461 18.19 49.18 10.00
C HIS A 461 19.12 48.61 11.09
N ILE A 462 20.30 48.13 10.71
CA ILE A 462 21.34 47.71 11.66
C ILE A 462 22.26 48.92 11.88
N GLU A 463 22.22 49.50 13.07
CA GLU A 463 23.36 50.19 13.69
C GLU A 463 23.54 49.59 15.10
N ASP A 464 24.80 49.41 15.47
CA ASP A 464 25.35 48.61 16.57
C ASP A 464 24.67 48.77 17.96
N ILE A 465 24.72 47.72 18.80
CA ILE A 465 25.30 47.71 20.17
C ILE A 465 24.91 46.43 20.97
N ASP A 466 25.91 45.91 21.68
CA ASP A 466 25.99 44.83 22.68
C ASP A 466 25.02 44.94 23.92
N PRO A 467 24.96 43.92 24.82
CA PRO A 467 23.76 43.55 25.58
C PRO A 467 23.68 44.11 27.02
N VAL A 468 22.51 44.57 27.46
CA VAL A 468 22.19 44.80 28.89
C VAL A 468 20.73 44.46 29.23
N VAL A 469 20.58 43.68 30.30
CA VAL A 469 19.38 43.27 31.04
C VAL A 469 18.70 44.46 31.74
N CYS A 470 17.36 44.51 31.77
CA CYS A 470 16.60 45.21 32.82
C CYS A 470 15.38 44.40 33.29
N CYS A 471 15.39 44.07 34.59
CA CYS A 471 14.32 43.46 35.38
C CYS A 471 13.19 44.46 35.72
N GLY A 472 11.97 43.95 35.99
CA GLY A 472 10.72 44.71 36.28
C GLY A 472 10.58 45.34 37.69
N PRO A 473 9.34 45.59 38.18
CA PRO A 473 8.95 44.99 39.47
C PRO A 473 7.45 44.60 39.66
N PHE A 474 7.28 43.39 40.21
CA PHE A 474 6.30 42.83 41.18
C PHE A 474 4.76 43.07 41.16
N GLY A 475 4.04 41.93 41.18
CA GLY A 475 2.74 41.72 41.83
C GLY A 475 2.27 40.25 41.74
N ARG A 476 2.26 39.51 42.86
CA ARG A 476 2.07 38.04 42.95
C ARG A 476 0.63 37.55 42.73
N THR A 477 0.55 36.23 42.47
CA THR A 477 -0.56 35.25 42.58
C THR A 477 -1.50 35.07 41.39
N GLY A 478 -1.32 33.93 40.70
CA GLY A 478 -2.26 33.39 39.71
C GLY A 478 -1.54 32.42 38.76
N ILE A 479 -1.76 31.12 38.94
CA ILE A 479 -1.36 30.07 37.98
C ILE A 479 -2.09 30.38 36.65
N LEU A 480 -1.35 30.66 35.58
CA LEU A 480 -1.88 30.89 34.23
C LEU A 480 -1.09 30.06 33.21
N ARG A 481 -1.51 28.81 32.99
CA ARG A 481 -1.70 28.26 31.63
C ARG A 481 -3.08 28.79 31.20
N PRO A 482 -3.35 29.30 29.97
CA PRO A 482 -3.01 28.67 28.67
C PRO A 482 -2.84 29.65 27.47
N TRP A 483 -1.77 29.56 26.67
CA TRP A 483 -1.68 30.31 25.39
C TRP A 483 -1.11 29.51 24.21
N LYS A 484 -1.03 28.18 24.31
CA LYS A 484 -0.45 27.32 23.25
C LYS A 484 -1.47 26.54 22.42
N VAL A 485 -2.78 26.75 22.63
CA VAL A 485 -3.85 26.01 21.92
C VAL A 485 -4.65 26.91 20.96
N SER A 486 -4.59 28.24 21.09
CA SER A 486 -5.44 29.13 20.28
C SER A 486 -4.82 29.65 18.98
N LEU A 487 -3.51 29.48 18.75
CA LEU A 487 -2.88 29.91 17.49
C LEU A 487 -2.98 28.87 16.36
N GLN A 488 -3.29 27.61 16.69
CA GLN A 488 -3.42 26.52 15.72
C GLN A 488 -4.76 26.56 14.97
N LEU A 489 -5.72 27.37 15.44
CA LEU A 489 -7.06 27.47 14.87
C LEU A 489 -7.25 28.64 13.89
N MET A 490 -6.36 29.64 13.84
CA MET A 490 -6.55 30.81 12.96
C MET A 490 -5.74 30.78 11.65
N LEU A 491 -4.76 29.90 11.49
CA LEU A 491 -3.86 29.89 10.32
C LEU A 491 -4.07 28.72 9.35
N ILE A 492 -4.99 27.79 9.64
CA ILE A 492 -5.18 26.54 8.86
C ILE A 492 -6.46 26.54 8.03
N GLU A 493 -7.31 27.58 8.08
CA GLU A 493 -8.57 27.57 7.31
C GLU A 493 -8.38 27.67 5.78
N SER A 494 -7.17 27.96 5.29
CA SER A 494 -6.91 28.18 3.85
C SER A 494 -5.92 27.19 3.20
N CYS A 495 -5.34 26.24 3.95
CA CYS A 495 -4.34 25.32 3.41
C CYS A 495 -4.93 23.92 3.20
N VAL A 496 -5.17 23.56 1.94
CA VAL A 496 -5.55 22.20 1.54
C VAL A 496 -4.31 21.36 1.34
N PHE A 497 -4.32 20.17 1.92
CA PHE A 497 -3.17 19.32 2.16
C PHE A 497 -3.41 17.96 1.46
N PHE A 498 -2.53 17.53 0.55
CA PHE A 498 -2.78 16.40 -0.36
C PHE A 498 -1.81 15.21 -0.25
N LYS A 499 -2.34 14.00 -0.02
CA LYS A 499 -1.63 12.70 -0.09
C LYS A 499 -0.90 12.57 -1.41
N GLU A 500 0.38 12.19 -1.37
CA GLU A 500 1.32 12.13 -2.51
C GLU A 500 0.62 11.87 -3.85
N GLY A 501 0.46 12.94 -4.63
CA GLY A 501 -0.09 12.93 -5.98
C GLY A 501 1.06 12.91 -6.97
N THR A 502 1.57 11.73 -7.28
CA THR A 502 2.54 11.57 -8.36
C THR A 502 1.85 11.68 -9.71
N GLN A 503 2.55 12.22 -10.73
CA GLN A 503 2.07 12.20 -12.12
C GLN A 503 1.60 10.79 -12.54
N LEU A 504 2.35 9.77 -12.13
CA LEU A 504 2.03 8.35 -12.32
C LEU A 504 0.65 7.95 -11.78
N GLY A 505 0.17 8.61 -10.72
CA GLY A 505 -1.12 8.34 -10.09
C GLY A 505 -2.31 8.84 -10.91
N MET A 506 -2.12 9.90 -11.71
CA MET A 506 -3.13 10.37 -12.66
C MET A 506 -3.18 9.44 -13.88
N GLU A 507 -2.01 9.07 -14.42
CA GLU A 507 -1.91 8.10 -15.53
C GLU A 507 -2.59 6.77 -15.17
N ASN A 508 -2.29 6.23 -13.98
CA ASN A 508 -2.92 5.01 -13.46
C ASN A 508 -4.44 5.16 -13.29
N PHE A 509 -4.92 6.33 -12.86
CA PHE A 509 -6.34 6.63 -12.73
C PHE A 509 -7.04 6.65 -14.08
N LEU A 510 -6.48 7.35 -15.07
CA LEU A 510 -7.02 7.41 -16.44
C LEU A 510 -7.11 6.00 -17.04
N ALA A 511 -6.05 5.21 -16.89
CA ALA A 511 -6.04 3.81 -17.30
C ALA A 511 -7.12 2.96 -16.59
N ARG A 512 -7.42 3.26 -15.30
CA ARG A 512 -8.47 2.53 -14.53
C ARG A 512 -9.87 2.79 -15.06
N ILE A 513 -10.15 4.04 -15.45
CA ILE A 513 -11.46 4.43 -16.01
C ILE A 513 -11.55 4.23 -17.53
N GLY A 514 -10.54 3.61 -18.15
CA GLY A 514 -10.53 3.30 -19.58
C GLY A 514 -10.30 4.51 -20.50
N ARG A 515 -9.59 5.54 -20.00
CA ARG A 515 -9.21 6.73 -20.75
C ARG A 515 -7.72 6.68 -21.13
N ASP A 516 -7.36 7.39 -22.20
CA ASP A 516 -5.96 7.55 -22.62
C ASP A 516 -5.20 8.39 -21.57
N GLU A 517 -3.96 8.02 -21.26
CA GLU A 517 -3.09 8.73 -20.32
C GLU A 517 -2.83 10.20 -20.76
N ASN A 518 -2.99 10.50 -22.04
CA ASN A 518 -2.86 11.85 -22.60
C ASN A 518 -4.18 12.63 -22.69
N THR A 519 -5.29 12.08 -22.18
CA THR A 519 -6.60 12.75 -22.22
C THR A 519 -6.52 14.08 -21.47
N LEU A 520 -6.88 15.18 -22.13
CA LEU A 520 -6.82 16.51 -21.53
C LEU A 520 -7.89 16.65 -20.44
N ASP A 521 -7.56 17.23 -19.28
CA ASP A 521 -8.47 17.38 -18.14
C ASP A 521 -9.79 18.07 -18.48
N GLN A 522 -9.71 19.03 -19.41
CA GLN A 522 -10.89 19.73 -19.89
C GLN A 522 -11.85 18.78 -20.61
N GLU A 523 -11.39 17.69 -21.21
CA GLU A 523 -12.23 16.69 -21.86
C GLU A 523 -12.92 15.78 -20.84
N ILE A 524 -12.29 15.46 -19.71
CA ILE A 524 -12.90 14.67 -18.63
C ILE A 524 -13.97 15.50 -17.91
N LEU A 525 -13.63 16.75 -17.59
CA LEU A 525 -14.54 17.70 -16.92
C LEU A 525 -15.68 18.15 -17.83
N LYS A 526 -15.49 18.15 -19.16
CA LYS A 526 -16.55 18.37 -20.15
C LYS A 526 -17.20 17.08 -20.64
N SER A 527 -16.78 15.92 -20.13
CA SER A 527 -17.32 14.65 -20.59
C SER A 527 -18.80 14.57 -20.23
N THR A 528 -19.61 14.08 -21.15
CA THR A 528 -21.05 13.83 -20.92
C THR A 528 -21.29 12.62 -20.01
N ASN A 529 -20.24 11.90 -19.60
CA ASN A 529 -20.34 10.75 -18.72
C ASN A 529 -20.29 11.18 -17.25
N VAL A 530 -21.44 11.14 -16.59
CA VAL A 530 -21.60 11.50 -15.17
C VAL A 530 -20.72 10.62 -14.26
N ASN A 531 -20.48 9.37 -14.65
CA ASN A 531 -19.67 8.43 -13.86
C ASN A 531 -18.19 8.83 -13.82
N ASP A 532 -17.63 9.31 -14.93
CA ASP A 532 -16.22 9.70 -15.02
C ASP A 532 -15.95 10.94 -14.16
N THR A 533 -16.88 11.89 -14.21
CA THR A 533 -16.84 13.08 -13.34
C THR A 533 -16.90 12.69 -11.87
N LEU A 534 -17.75 11.72 -11.52
CA LEU A 534 -17.88 11.23 -10.15
C LEU A 534 -16.61 10.52 -9.67
N GLU A 535 -16.03 9.64 -10.47
CA GLU A 535 -14.77 8.96 -10.15
C GLU A 535 -13.61 9.95 -9.98
N LEU A 536 -13.55 11.02 -10.79
CA LEU A 536 -12.56 12.09 -10.61
C LEU A 536 -12.73 12.81 -9.27
N ARG A 537 -13.97 13.13 -8.88
CA ARG A 537 -14.26 13.74 -7.56
C ARG A 537 -13.78 12.85 -6.42
N PHE A 538 -14.06 11.55 -6.48
CA PHE A 538 -13.57 10.59 -5.49
C PHE A 538 -12.05 10.49 -5.48
N TRP A 539 -11.42 10.35 -6.65
CA TRP A 539 -9.97 10.25 -6.79
C TRP A 539 -9.24 11.43 -6.16
N ALA A 540 -9.73 12.65 -6.40
CA ALA A 540 -9.18 13.87 -5.81
C ALA A 540 -9.46 13.94 -4.30
N SER A 541 -10.67 13.60 -3.87
CA SER A 541 -11.08 13.66 -2.46
C SER A 541 -10.29 12.68 -1.59
N TYR A 542 -9.98 11.48 -2.09
CA TYR A 542 -9.14 10.50 -1.39
C TYR A 542 -7.71 10.97 -1.17
N ARG A 543 -7.25 11.93 -1.97
CA ARG A 543 -5.94 12.57 -1.80
C ARG A 543 -6.03 13.82 -0.95
N GLY A 544 -7.20 14.44 -0.77
CA GLY A 544 -7.39 15.61 0.09
C GLY A 544 -7.64 15.29 1.57
N GLN A 545 -7.90 16.33 2.35
CA GLN A 545 -8.43 16.26 3.71
C GLN A 545 -9.97 16.26 3.67
N THR A 546 -10.56 15.11 3.34
CA THR A 546 -12.01 14.98 3.16
C THR A 546 -12.59 13.84 4.00
N LEU A 547 -13.89 13.91 4.30
CA LEU A 547 -14.62 12.80 4.93
C LEU A 547 -14.56 11.53 4.07
N ALA A 548 -14.62 11.65 2.75
CA ALA A 548 -14.50 10.51 1.84
C ALA A 548 -13.20 9.71 2.05
N ARG A 549 -12.07 10.39 2.26
CA ARG A 549 -10.79 9.74 2.56
C ARG A 549 -10.86 8.94 3.87
N THR A 550 -11.28 9.59 4.95
CA THR A 550 -11.40 8.97 6.27
C THR A 550 -12.32 7.76 6.23
N VAL A 551 -13.47 7.88 5.55
CA VAL A 551 -14.43 6.78 5.39
C VAL A 551 -13.80 5.60 4.65
N ARG A 552 -13.11 5.84 3.53
CA ARG A 552 -12.43 4.77 2.77
C ARG A 552 -11.43 4.02 3.64
N GLY A 553 -10.56 4.75 4.35
CA GLY A 553 -9.55 4.17 5.24
C GLY A 553 -10.16 3.28 6.32
N MET A 554 -11.19 3.77 7.02
CA MET A 554 -11.82 2.99 8.10
C MET A 554 -12.65 1.81 7.58
N MET A 555 -13.18 1.90 6.36
CA MET A 555 -13.90 0.80 5.72
C MET A 555 -12.97 -0.36 5.33
N TYR A 556 -11.64 -0.16 5.28
CA TYR A 556 -10.70 -1.26 5.09
C TYR A 556 -10.73 -2.27 6.23
N TYR A 557 -11.09 -1.90 7.45
CA TYR A 557 -11.31 -2.87 8.53
C TYR A 557 -12.39 -3.88 8.14
N ARG A 558 -13.51 -3.40 7.60
CA ARG A 558 -14.58 -4.28 7.13
C ARG A 558 -14.09 -5.20 6.01
N LYS A 559 -13.41 -4.64 5.00
CA LYS A 559 -12.87 -5.39 3.85
C LYS A 559 -11.89 -6.49 4.31
N ALA A 560 -10.98 -6.15 5.22
CA ALA A 560 -10.02 -7.08 5.81
C ALA A 560 -10.70 -8.23 6.57
N LEU A 561 -11.69 -7.94 7.40
CA LEU A 561 -12.44 -8.96 8.15
C LEU A 561 -13.25 -9.88 7.24
N MET A 562 -13.80 -9.36 6.14
CA MET A 562 -14.51 -10.19 5.15
C MET A 562 -13.54 -11.14 4.44
N LEU A 563 -12.39 -10.65 3.98
CA LEU A 563 -11.35 -11.49 3.36
C LEU A 563 -10.89 -12.60 4.32
N GLN A 564 -10.56 -12.24 5.57
CA GLN A 564 -10.12 -13.19 6.58
C GLN A 564 -11.16 -14.25 6.88
N THR A 565 -12.43 -13.86 7.05
CA THR A 565 -13.53 -14.81 7.29
C THR A 565 -13.71 -15.77 6.12
N TYR A 566 -13.66 -15.25 4.89
CA TYR A 566 -13.82 -16.05 3.69
C TYR A 566 -12.73 -17.13 3.58
N LEU A 567 -11.47 -16.74 3.80
CA LEU A 567 -10.33 -17.66 3.71
C LEU A 567 -10.29 -18.66 4.88
N GLU A 568 -10.71 -18.27 6.08
CA GLU A 568 -10.88 -19.17 7.25
C GLU A 568 -11.99 -20.21 7.06
N ARG A 569 -12.97 -19.95 6.19
CA ARG A 569 -14.03 -20.92 5.90
C ARG A 569 -13.60 -21.95 4.87
N ILE A 570 -12.88 -21.54 3.84
CA ILE A 570 -12.30 -22.44 2.83
C ILE A 570 -11.43 -23.50 3.53
N THR A 571 -10.68 -23.13 4.57
CA THR A 571 -9.88 -24.10 5.35
C THR A 571 -10.70 -25.07 6.19
N SER A 572 -11.96 -24.76 6.52
CA SER A 572 -12.82 -25.58 7.38
C SER A 572 -13.72 -26.56 6.63
N GLU A 573 -14.09 -26.29 5.38
CA GLU A 573 -14.97 -27.13 4.56
C GLU A 573 -14.19 -28.12 3.64
N ASP A 574 -12.86 -28.10 3.68
CA ASP A 574 -11.94 -28.94 2.88
C ASP A 574 -11.82 -30.42 3.31
N LEU A 575 -12.73 -30.96 4.14
CA LEU A 575 -12.80 -32.42 4.38
C LEU A 575 -13.94 -33.13 3.61
N GLU A 576 -14.96 -32.43 3.11
CA GLU A 576 -16.11 -33.10 2.47
C GLU A 576 -16.65 -32.45 1.18
N ALA A 577 -16.14 -31.30 0.74
CA ALA A 577 -16.64 -30.61 -0.47
C ALA A 577 -15.58 -30.43 -1.57
N ALA A 578 -14.83 -31.49 -1.90
CA ALA A 578 -13.92 -31.52 -3.05
C ALA A 578 -14.65 -31.57 -4.42
N VAL A 579 -15.93 -31.19 -4.49
CA VAL A 579 -16.74 -31.21 -5.70
C VAL A 579 -17.39 -29.84 -5.90
N SER A 580 -16.61 -28.93 -6.51
CA SER A 580 -17.04 -27.79 -7.36
C SER A 580 -16.17 -26.51 -7.20
N VAL A 581 -14.88 -26.62 -6.92
CA VAL A 581 -13.98 -25.46 -6.86
C VAL A 581 -13.41 -25.14 -8.25
N ASN A 582 -14.28 -24.74 -9.17
CA ASN A 582 -13.87 -24.17 -10.47
C ASN A 582 -14.05 -22.65 -10.55
N ASP A 583 -14.49 -21.98 -9.47
CA ASP A 583 -14.79 -20.54 -9.47
C ASP A 583 -14.03 -19.73 -8.40
N ALA A 584 -13.06 -20.34 -7.69
CA ALA A 584 -12.21 -19.64 -6.71
C ALA A 584 -11.10 -18.78 -7.38
N THR A 585 -11.33 -18.30 -8.61
CA THR A 585 -10.42 -17.43 -9.37
C THR A 585 -10.59 -15.95 -9.09
N GLU A 586 -11.68 -15.54 -8.47
CA GLU A 586 -11.91 -14.12 -8.24
C GLU A 586 -11.73 -13.80 -6.74
N THR A 587 -10.73 -12.97 -6.44
CA THR A 587 -10.68 -12.21 -5.18
C THR A 587 -11.94 -11.36 -4.94
N GLN A 588 -12.93 -11.36 -5.82
CA GLN A 588 -14.27 -10.80 -5.60
C GLN A 588 -15.23 -11.76 -4.89
N GLY A 589 -14.90 -13.06 -4.76
CA GLY A 589 -15.80 -14.04 -4.13
C GLY A 589 -16.12 -13.72 -2.67
N PHE A 590 -15.16 -13.14 -1.92
CA PHE A 590 -15.40 -12.74 -0.53
C PHE A 590 -16.29 -11.51 -0.42
N GLU A 591 -16.17 -10.56 -1.36
CA GLU A 591 -17.02 -9.38 -1.39
C GLU A 591 -18.47 -9.77 -1.60
N LEU A 592 -18.75 -10.82 -2.36
CA LEU A 592 -20.09 -11.35 -2.62
C LEU A 592 -20.59 -12.34 -1.55
N SER A 593 -19.71 -12.86 -0.68
CA SER A 593 -20.06 -13.87 0.32
C SER A 593 -20.97 -13.31 1.42
N PRO A 594 -22.24 -13.76 1.53
CA PRO A 594 -23.16 -13.26 2.56
C PRO A 594 -22.67 -13.57 3.97
N ALA A 595 -21.99 -14.71 4.15
CA ALA A 595 -21.45 -15.11 5.43
C ALA A 595 -20.26 -14.26 5.87
N ALA A 596 -19.33 -13.95 4.96
CA ALA A 596 -18.21 -13.06 5.26
C ALA A 596 -18.69 -11.65 5.61
N ARG A 597 -19.67 -11.13 4.86
CA ARG A 597 -20.34 -9.85 5.16
C ARG A 597 -20.99 -9.86 6.55
N ALA A 598 -21.81 -10.85 6.85
CA ALA A 598 -22.50 -10.95 8.13
C ALA A 598 -21.51 -11.05 9.31
N GLN A 599 -20.44 -11.83 9.15
CA GLN A 599 -19.42 -11.97 10.18
C GLN A 599 -18.65 -10.67 10.43
N ALA A 600 -18.28 -9.95 9.36
CA ALA A 600 -17.64 -8.64 9.47
C ALA A 600 -18.58 -7.62 10.13
N ASP A 601 -19.86 -7.59 9.76
CA ASP A 601 -20.86 -6.65 10.31
C ASP A 601 -21.21 -6.94 11.78
N LEU A 602 -21.02 -8.18 12.26
CA LEU A 602 -21.13 -8.54 13.68
C LEU A 602 -19.92 -8.07 14.50
N LYS A 603 -18.74 -7.96 13.87
CA LYS A 603 -17.47 -7.62 14.54
C LYS A 603 -17.09 -6.16 14.41
N PHE A 604 -17.51 -5.48 13.36
CA PHE A 604 -17.13 -4.12 13.05
C PHE A 604 -18.35 -3.23 12.80
N THR A 605 -18.35 -2.06 13.42
CA THR A 605 -19.36 -1.02 13.18
C THR A 605 -18.68 0.33 12.99
N TYR A 606 -19.08 1.07 11.95
CA TYR A 606 -18.55 2.39 11.70
C TYR A 606 -19.66 3.45 11.77
N VAL A 607 -19.48 4.46 12.62
CA VAL A 607 -20.41 5.57 12.82
C VAL A 607 -19.69 6.90 12.61
N VAL A 608 -20.20 7.70 11.67
CA VAL A 608 -19.77 9.08 11.44
C VAL A 608 -20.85 10.01 11.97
N THR A 609 -20.46 11.00 12.77
CA THR A 609 -21.41 11.88 13.46
C THR A 609 -21.60 13.19 12.72
N CYS A 610 -22.33 13.16 11.61
CA CYS A 610 -22.64 14.35 10.83
C CYS A 610 -23.72 15.21 11.48
N GLN A 611 -23.35 15.98 12.50
CA GLN A 611 -24.28 16.72 13.36
C GLN A 611 -25.35 17.53 12.60
N ILE A 612 -24.97 18.20 11.50
CA ILE A 612 -25.85 19.09 10.74
C ILE A 612 -26.49 18.45 9.48
N TYR A 613 -26.30 17.15 9.27
CA TYR A 613 -26.79 16.45 8.08
C TYR A 613 -28.31 16.59 7.89
N GLY A 614 -29.09 16.53 8.98
CA GLY A 614 -30.55 16.71 8.94
C GLY A 614 -30.94 18.05 8.31
N ARG A 615 -30.37 19.15 8.81
CA ARG A 615 -30.61 20.50 8.25
C ARG A 615 -30.11 20.63 6.82
N GLN A 616 -28.93 20.10 6.52
CA GLN A 616 -28.39 20.12 5.15
C GLN A 616 -29.31 19.38 4.17
N LYS A 617 -29.96 18.30 4.62
CA LYS A 617 -30.93 17.54 3.83
C LYS A 617 -32.21 18.34 3.57
N GLU A 618 -32.74 19.01 4.59
CA GLU A 618 -33.93 19.88 4.46
C GLU A 618 -33.67 21.07 3.52
N GLU A 619 -32.47 21.67 3.62
CA GLU A 619 -32.02 22.79 2.79
C GLU A 619 -31.56 22.37 1.39
N GLN A 620 -31.54 21.07 1.07
CA GLN A 620 -31.06 20.50 -0.20
C GLN A 620 -29.63 20.93 -0.55
N LYS A 621 -28.76 20.98 0.46
CA LYS A 621 -27.34 21.32 0.31
C LYS A 621 -26.55 20.20 -0.38
N PRO A 622 -25.52 20.54 -1.20
CA PRO A 622 -24.72 19.55 -1.92
C PRO A 622 -23.99 18.57 -0.98
N GLU A 623 -23.60 19.02 0.22
CA GLU A 623 -22.93 18.18 1.22
C GLU A 623 -23.82 17.01 1.68
N ALA A 624 -25.14 17.22 1.79
CA ALA A 624 -26.06 16.15 2.13
C ALA A 624 -26.17 15.10 1.01
N ALA A 625 -26.11 15.54 -0.25
CA ALA A 625 -26.09 14.63 -1.40
C ALA A 625 -24.78 13.82 -1.44
N ASP A 626 -23.64 14.46 -1.13
CA ASP A 626 -22.34 13.79 -1.05
C ASP A 626 -22.27 12.79 0.12
N ILE A 627 -22.84 13.12 1.29
CA ILE A 627 -22.95 12.17 2.42
C ILE A 627 -23.83 10.98 2.06
N ALA A 628 -24.97 11.22 1.38
CA ALA A 628 -25.84 10.15 0.90
C ALA A 628 -25.09 9.24 -0.08
N LEU A 629 -24.33 9.82 -1.01
CA LEU A 629 -23.49 9.07 -1.95
C LEU A 629 -22.41 8.24 -1.23
N LEU A 630 -21.79 8.78 -0.17
CA LEU A 630 -20.83 8.01 0.64
C LEU A 630 -21.47 6.80 1.31
N MET A 631 -22.70 6.94 1.82
CA MET A 631 -23.46 5.81 2.38
C MET A 631 -23.83 4.78 1.31
N GLN A 632 -24.14 5.21 0.08
CA GLN A 632 -24.40 4.30 -1.04
C GLN A 632 -23.15 3.49 -1.44
N ARG A 633 -21.99 4.15 -1.49
CA ARG A 633 -20.72 3.51 -1.86
C ARG A 633 -20.20 2.59 -0.75
N ASN A 634 -20.56 2.83 0.50
CA ASN A 634 -20.07 2.09 1.67
C ASN A 634 -21.22 1.46 2.46
N GLU A 635 -21.55 0.20 2.14
CA GLU A 635 -22.74 -0.48 2.67
C GLU A 635 -22.79 -0.66 4.20
N ALA A 636 -21.70 -0.45 4.95
CA ALA A 636 -21.69 -0.54 6.40
C ALA A 636 -21.53 0.81 7.12
N LEU A 637 -21.37 1.90 6.36
CA LEU A 637 -21.30 3.24 6.90
C LEU A 637 -22.66 3.61 7.52
N ARG A 638 -22.62 4.11 8.75
CA ARG A 638 -23.78 4.67 9.43
C ARG A 638 -23.50 6.14 9.73
N VAL A 639 -24.50 6.98 9.49
CA VAL A 639 -24.41 8.42 9.75
C VAL A 639 -25.35 8.77 10.89
N ALA A 640 -24.81 9.38 11.92
CA ALA A 640 -25.59 9.92 13.03
C ALA A 640 -25.69 11.44 12.91
N PHE A 641 -26.88 12.00 13.12
CA PHE A 641 -27.10 13.45 13.06
C PHE A 641 -28.13 13.90 14.08
N ILE A 642 -28.25 15.22 14.21
CA ILE A 642 -29.18 15.86 15.13
C ILE A 642 -30.35 16.43 14.33
N ASP A 643 -31.55 16.04 14.75
CA ASP A 643 -32.81 16.47 14.15
C ASP A 643 -33.55 17.38 15.14
N ASP A 644 -33.84 18.60 14.68
CA ASP A 644 -34.44 19.67 15.48
C ASP A 644 -35.94 19.74 15.13
N VAL A 645 -36.81 19.21 16.00
CA VAL A 645 -38.26 19.18 15.75
C VAL A 645 -38.96 20.27 16.54
N GLU A 646 -39.54 21.25 15.86
CA GLU A 646 -40.35 22.28 16.50
C GLU A 646 -41.77 21.77 16.78
N ASN A 647 -42.15 21.71 18.05
CA ASN A 647 -43.50 21.33 18.49
C ASN A 647 -44.15 22.46 19.28
N LEU A 648 -45.48 22.58 19.18
CA LEU A 648 -46.27 23.48 20.01
C LEU A 648 -46.70 22.74 21.29
N LYS A 649 -46.13 23.11 22.43
CA LYS A 649 -46.62 22.69 23.76
C LYS A 649 -47.12 23.92 24.50
N ASP A 650 -48.36 23.87 24.97
CA ASP A 650 -49.01 24.97 25.72
C ASP A 650 -48.97 26.33 25.01
N GLY A 651 -49.08 26.33 23.67
CA GLY A 651 -49.05 27.55 22.86
C GLY A 651 -47.68 28.22 22.72
N LYS A 652 -46.61 27.61 23.25
CA LYS A 652 -45.23 28.05 23.05
C LYS A 652 -44.47 27.09 22.14
N ALA A 653 -43.64 27.63 21.26
CA ALA A 653 -42.72 26.83 20.45
C ALA A 653 -41.69 26.17 21.36
N HIS A 654 -41.61 24.84 21.32
CA HIS A 654 -40.64 24.04 22.03
C HIS A 654 -39.89 23.18 21.01
N THR A 655 -38.59 23.41 20.89
CA THR A 655 -37.70 22.57 20.08
C THR A 655 -37.36 21.29 20.84
N GLU A 656 -37.62 20.14 20.24
CA GLU A 656 -37.19 18.85 20.74
C GLU A 656 -36.02 18.34 19.88
N PHE A 657 -34.97 17.83 20.53
CA PHE A 657 -33.78 17.35 19.85
C PHE A 657 -33.79 15.83 19.78
N TYR A 658 -33.54 15.27 18.59
CA TYR A 658 -33.42 13.83 18.37
C TYR A 658 -32.05 13.50 17.80
N SER A 659 -31.39 12.47 18.35
CA SER A 659 -30.22 11.83 17.77
C SER A 659 -30.72 10.72 16.85
N LYS A 660 -30.51 10.86 15.55
CA LYS A 660 -30.94 9.91 14.53
C LYS A 660 -29.76 9.18 13.94
N LEU A 661 -29.93 7.89 13.65
CA LEU A 661 -28.97 7.06 12.93
C LEU A 661 -29.57 6.60 11.61
N VAL A 662 -28.89 6.89 10.50
CA VAL A 662 -29.29 6.47 9.16
C VAL A 662 -28.23 5.60 8.49
N LYS A 663 -28.67 4.83 7.51
CA LYS A 663 -27.85 4.00 6.63
C LYS A 663 -28.50 3.93 5.25
N ALA A 664 -27.72 3.74 4.18
CA ALA A 664 -28.28 3.43 2.87
C ALA A 664 -29.07 2.11 2.87
N ASP A 665 -30.26 2.12 2.28
CA ASP A 665 -31.04 0.91 1.96
C ASP A 665 -30.53 0.24 0.67
N ILE A 666 -31.19 -0.85 0.26
CA ILE A 666 -30.86 -1.59 -0.97
C ILE A 666 -31.00 -0.76 -2.25
N ASN A 667 -31.76 0.34 -2.21
CA ASN A 667 -31.96 1.26 -3.33
C ASN A 667 -31.06 2.50 -3.22
N GLY A 668 -30.15 2.53 -2.24
CA GLY A 668 -29.27 3.65 -1.97
C GLY A 668 -29.94 4.85 -1.28
N LYS A 669 -31.18 4.74 -0.82
CA LYS A 669 -31.86 5.81 -0.08
C LYS A 669 -31.49 5.74 1.40
N ASP A 670 -31.37 6.90 2.03
CA ASP A 670 -31.10 6.94 3.45
C ASP A 670 -32.33 6.46 4.24
N LYS A 671 -32.12 5.41 5.05
CA LYS A 671 -33.14 4.79 5.89
C LYS A 671 -32.80 5.03 7.35
N GLU A 672 -33.76 5.58 8.09
CA GLU A 672 -33.68 5.72 9.53
C GLU A 672 -33.66 4.34 10.20
N ILE A 673 -32.64 4.10 11.02
CA ILE A 673 -32.47 2.90 11.84
C ILE A 673 -32.99 3.17 13.25
N TYR A 674 -32.55 4.28 13.84
CA TYR A 674 -32.92 4.68 15.20
C TYR A 674 -33.20 6.18 15.26
N SER A 675 -34.13 6.55 16.13
CA SER A 675 -34.39 7.92 16.55
C SER A 675 -34.51 7.95 18.06
N ILE A 676 -33.61 8.68 18.73
CA ILE A 676 -33.51 8.75 20.18
C ILE A 676 -33.68 10.20 20.60
N LYS A 677 -34.72 10.46 21.40
CA LYS A 677 -34.95 11.78 21.98
C LYS A 677 -33.85 12.14 22.97
N LEU A 678 -33.26 13.31 22.80
CA LEU A 678 -32.23 13.86 23.69
C LEU A 678 -32.88 14.65 24.84
N PRO A 679 -32.23 14.73 26.01
CA PRO A 679 -32.75 15.45 27.17
C PRO A 679 -32.79 16.98 26.98
N GLY A 680 -32.09 17.51 25.97
CA GLY A 680 -32.00 18.93 25.67
C GLY A 680 -31.08 19.20 24.49
N ASN A 681 -30.64 20.45 24.35
CA ASN A 681 -29.71 20.85 23.30
C ASN A 681 -28.39 20.07 23.43
N PRO A 682 -27.94 19.34 22.39
CA PRO A 682 -26.74 18.53 22.42
C PRO A 682 -25.42 19.32 22.40
N LYS A 683 -25.47 20.65 22.28
CA LYS A 683 -24.28 21.49 22.39
C LYS A 683 -23.81 21.53 23.85
N LEU A 684 -22.85 20.68 24.18
CA LEU A 684 -22.28 20.50 25.53
C LEU A 684 -21.10 21.44 25.81
N GLY A 685 -20.40 21.92 24.77
CA GLY A 685 -19.26 22.82 24.91
C GLY A 685 -18.85 23.49 23.60
N GLU A 686 -17.68 24.16 23.59
CA GLU A 686 -17.20 24.91 22.41
C GLU A 686 -16.58 23.99 21.33
N GLY A 687 -16.17 22.77 21.69
CA GLY A 687 -15.43 21.87 20.82
C GLY A 687 -16.28 20.97 19.91
N LYS A 688 -15.77 20.67 18.71
CA LYS A 688 -16.34 19.65 17.79
C LYS A 688 -16.50 18.27 18.46
N PRO A 689 -15.53 17.74 19.23
CA PRO A 689 -15.66 16.39 19.80
C PRO A 689 -16.80 16.27 20.82
N GLU A 690 -16.96 17.26 21.71
CA GLU A 690 -17.95 17.21 22.79
C GLU A 690 -19.39 17.27 22.25
N ASN A 691 -19.62 18.10 21.24
CA ASN A 691 -20.93 18.30 20.62
C ASN A 691 -21.40 17.12 19.76
N GLN A 692 -20.52 16.15 19.55
CA GLN A 692 -20.76 14.99 18.70
C GLN A 692 -20.94 13.69 19.49
N ASN A 693 -20.78 13.75 20.82
CA ASN A 693 -21.04 12.65 21.75
C ASN A 693 -22.48 12.12 21.70
N HIS A 694 -23.44 12.86 21.13
CA HIS A 694 -24.84 12.43 20.99
C HIS A 694 -24.99 11.08 20.25
N ALA A 695 -23.99 10.70 19.46
CA ALA A 695 -24.00 9.49 18.64
C ALA A 695 -23.26 8.30 19.27
N ILE A 696 -22.59 8.48 20.42
CA ILE A 696 -21.86 7.39 21.09
C ILE A 696 -22.81 6.23 21.45
N ILE A 697 -24.08 6.52 21.71
CA ILE A 697 -25.16 5.56 21.99
C ILE A 697 -25.38 4.55 20.85
N PHE A 698 -24.93 4.87 19.62
CA PHE A 698 -25.02 4.01 18.45
C PHE A 698 -23.79 3.12 18.25
N THR A 699 -22.70 3.38 18.97
CA THR A 699 -21.54 2.48 18.96
C THR A 699 -21.86 1.18 19.70
N ARG A 700 -21.24 0.09 19.25
CA ARG A 700 -21.43 -1.28 19.77
C ARG A 700 -20.11 -2.03 19.80
N GLY A 701 -20.01 -3.02 20.67
CA GLY A 701 -18.86 -3.91 20.77
C GLY A 701 -18.03 -3.71 22.03
N ASN A 702 -16.92 -4.42 22.10
CA ASN A 702 -16.03 -4.47 23.25
C ASN A 702 -15.03 -3.32 23.27
N ALA A 703 -14.64 -2.80 22.10
CA ALA A 703 -13.72 -1.67 21.97
C ALA A 703 -14.33 -0.55 21.11
N VAL A 704 -13.91 0.68 21.36
CA VAL A 704 -14.28 1.85 20.55
C VAL A 704 -13.00 2.59 20.16
N GLN A 705 -12.78 2.74 18.85
CA GLN A 705 -11.73 3.58 18.30
C GLN A 705 -12.34 4.94 17.95
N THR A 706 -11.88 6.00 18.61
CA THR A 706 -12.25 7.37 18.30
C THR A 706 -11.15 7.98 17.44
N ILE A 707 -11.51 8.47 16.26
CA ILE A 707 -10.55 9.04 15.30
C ILE A 707 -10.92 10.48 14.99
N ASP A 708 -9.96 11.31 14.58
CA ASP A 708 -10.29 12.63 14.03
C ASP A 708 -10.67 12.54 12.54
N MET A 709 -11.53 13.44 12.10
CA MET A 709 -11.69 13.68 10.67
C MET A 709 -10.33 14.11 10.12
N ASN A 710 -9.89 13.53 9.00
CA ASN A 710 -8.55 13.64 8.41
C ASN A 710 -7.58 12.52 8.78
N GLN A 711 -7.95 11.56 9.62
CA GLN A 711 -7.17 10.33 9.74
C GLN A 711 -7.49 9.38 8.56
N ASP A 712 -6.50 8.60 8.12
CA ASP A 712 -6.63 7.60 7.07
C ASP A 712 -6.03 6.29 7.56
N ASN A 713 -6.43 5.17 6.97
CA ASN A 713 -5.86 3.86 7.27
C ASN A 713 -5.59 3.11 5.96
N TYR A 714 -4.69 2.13 6.00
CA TYR A 714 -4.36 1.31 4.83
C TYR A 714 -4.91 -0.10 4.98
N PHE A 715 -5.15 -0.76 3.84
CA PHE A 715 -5.73 -2.09 3.83
C PHE A 715 -4.84 -3.13 4.51
N GLU A 716 -3.54 -3.11 4.22
CA GLU A 716 -2.54 -4.00 4.79
C GLU A 716 -2.38 -3.85 6.31
N GLU A 717 -2.67 -2.67 6.86
CA GLU A 717 -2.72 -2.42 8.31
C GLU A 717 -4.01 -2.93 8.93
N ALA A 718 -5.12 -2.77 8.24
CA ALA A 718 -6.42 -3.27 8.68
C ALA A 718 -6.44 -4.80 8.88
N LEU A 719 -5.59 -5.55 8.16
CA LEU A 719 -5.41 -6.99 8.35
C LEU A 719 -4.93 -7.37 9.77
N LYS A 720 -4.27 -6.44 10.47
CA LYS A 720 -3.64 -6.69 11.78
C LYS A 720 -4.57 -6.37 12.96
N VAL A 721 -5.76 -5.81 12.70
CA VAL A 721 -6.67 -5.33 13.76
C VAL A 721 -7.05 -6.43 14.75
N ARG A 722 -7.19 -7.67 14.29
CA ARG A 722 -7.47 -8.81 15.18
C ARG A 722 -6.32 -9.13 16.13
N ASN A 723 -5.07 -9.04 15.64
CA ASN A 723 -3.88 -9.24 16.46
C ASN A 723 -3.74 -8.11 17.47
N LEU A 724 -3.98 -6.87 17.03
CA LEU A 724 -3.95 -5.70 17.90
C LEU A 724 -4.96 -5.81 19.04
N LEU A 725 -6.21 -6.18 18.75
CA LEU A 725 -7.25 -6.32 19.78
C LEU A 725 -6.99 -7.47 20.77
N GLU A 726 -6.16 -8.45 20.40
CA GLU A 726 -5.74 -9.49 21.34
C GLU A 726 -4.80 -8.97 22.43
N GLU A 727 -4.15 -7.82 22.25
CA GLU A 727 -3.35 -7.20 23.31
C GLU A 727 -4.18 -6.86 24.55
N PHE A 728 -5.50 -6.61 24.40
CA PHE A 728 -6.41 -6.46 25.54
C PHE A 728 -6.50 -7.68 26.45
N HIS A 729 -6.14 -8.87 25.96
CA HIS A 729 -6.11 -10.12 26.72
C HIS A 729 -4.69 -10.56 27.10
N SER A 730 -3.66 -9.92 26.55
CA SER A 730 -2.26 -10.19 26.86
C SER A 730 -1.93 -9.73 28.29
N ASP A 731 -1.13 -10.51 29.00
CA ASP A 731 -0.60 -10.11 30.30
C ASP A 731 0.63 -9.20 30.11
N HIS A 732 0.45 -7.90 30.38
CA HIS A 732 1.51 -6.89 30.37
C HIS A 732 1.96 -6.48 31.79
N GLY A 733 1.61 -7.25 32.83
CA GLY A 733 2.03 -7.00 34.20
C GLY A 733 0.89 -6.52 35.10
N ILE A 734 1.09 -5.42 35.82
CA ILE A 734 0.25 -5.07 36.98
C ILE A 734 -1.19 -4.71 36.58
N ARG A 735 -1.39 -4.14 35.39
CA ARG A 735 -2.71 -3.73 34.91
C ARG A 735 -2.94 -4.25 33.50
N PRO A 736 -4.16 -4.74 33.19
CA PRO A 736 -4.53 -5.04 31.82
C PRO A 736 -4.50 -3.74 31.01
N PRO A 737 -4.11 -3.79 29.72
CA PRO A 737 -4.13 -2.62 28.88
C PRO A 737 -5.57 -2.14 28.68
N THR A 738 -5.77 -0.83 28.70
CA THR A 738 -7.09 -0.20 28.50
C THR A 738 -7.13 0.71 27.28
N ILE A 739 -5.96 1.05 26.73
CA ILE A 739 -5.79 1.91 25.56
C ILE A 739 -4.70 1.27 24.70
N LEU A 740 -4.97 1.19 23.40
CA LEU A 740 -4.00 0.78 22.40
C LEU A 740 -3.77 1.94 21.44
N GLY A 741 -2.49 2.29 21.22
CA GLY A 741 -2.08 3.23 20.18
C GLY A 741 -1.80 2.49 18.88
N VAL A 742 -2.16 3.10 17.76
CA VAL A 742 -1.74 2.64 16.43
C VAL A 742 -0.94 3.78 15.82
N ARG A 743 0.17 3.44 15.16
CA ARG A 743 0.97 4.46 14.46
C ARG A 743 0.10 5.10 13.37
N GLU A 744 -0.20 6.36 13.54
CA GLU A 744 -1.01 7.13 12.59
C GLU A 744 -0.13 7.73 11.49
N HIS A 745 -0.63 7.73 10.26
CA HIS A 745 -0.01 8.50 9.20
C HIS A 745 -0.63 9.91 9.15
N VAL A 746 -0.05 10.83 9.90
CA VAL A 746 -0.51 12.22 9.91
C VAL A 746 0.07 12.94 8.71
N PHE A 747 -0.82 13.45 7.86
CA PHE A 747 -0.49 14.07 6.59
C PHE A 747 0.44 15.30 6.71
N THR A 748 0.41 16.02 7.83
CA THR A 748 1.22 17.21 8.05
C THR A 748 2.69 16.91 8.35
N GLY A 749 3.04 15.65 8.66
CA GLY A 749 4.39 15.25 9.07
C GLY A 749 5.48 15.51 8.03
N SER A 750 5.13 15.54 6.74
CA SER A 750 6.06 15.80 5.64
C SER A 750 6.25 17.28 5.30
N VAL A 751 5.51 18.18 5.96
CA VAL A 751 5.41 19.61 5.59
C VAL A 751 6.02 20.53 6.64
N SER A 752 6.38 20.01 7.81
CA SER A 752 7.02 20.78 8.88
C SER A 752 7.77 19.87 9.86
N SER A 753 8.99 20.29 10.24
CA SER A 753 9.78 19.67 11.31
C SER A 753 9.03 19.60 12.65
N LEU A 754 8.10 20.53 12.92
CA LEU A 754 7.25 20.53 14.12
C LEU A 754 6.12 19.49 14.04
N ALA A 755 5.62 19.23 12.83
CA ALA A 755 4.61 18.18 12.60
C ALA A 755 5.24 16.79 12.66
N PHE A 756 6.46 16.61 12.15
CA PHE A 756 7.24 15.37 12.30
C PHE A 756 7.43 14.99 13.79
N ILE A 757 7.82 15.95 14.63
CA ILE A 757 7.97 15.73 16.08
C ILE A 757 6.63 15.37 16.74
N HIS A 758 5.51 15.93 16.31
CA HIS A 758 4.19 15.61 16.86
C HIS A 758 3.74 14.18 16.50
N VAL A 759 4.11 13.69 15.31
CA VAL A 759 3.84 12.32 14.86
C VAL A 759 4.68 11.30 15.64
N GLU A 760 5.95 11.59 15.92
CA GLU A 760 6.81 10.69 16.68
C GLU A 760 6.51 10.66 18.19
N SER A 761 5.96 11.74 18.75
CA SER A 761 5.64 11.81 20.18
C SER A 761 4.23 11.32 20.56
N GLY A 762 3.39 10.98 19.57
CA GLY A 762 2.04 10.43 19.77
C GLY A 762 1.88 8.91 19.58
N GLY A 763 2.97 8.20 19.25
CA GLY A 763 2.99 6.75 19.01
C GLY A 763 3.16 5.91 20.27
#